data_AF-A0A1C5JQ18-F1
#
_entry.id   AF-A0A1C5JQ18-F1
#
_cell.length_a   1.000
_cell.length_b   1.000
_cell.length_c   1.000
_cell.angle_alpha   90.00
_cell.angle_beta   90.00
_cell.angle_gamma   90.00
#
_symmetry.space_group_name_H-M   'P 1'
#
loop_
_entity.id
_entity.type
_entity.pdbx_description
1 polymer ?
#
loop_
_entity_poly.entity_id
_entity_poly.type
_entity_poly.pdbx_seq_one_letter_code
_entity_poly.pdbx_strand_id
1 'polypeptide(L)'
;MGAVLAPTRALLASLDPLPHPARMRHLADWARTAPDRGRVCADLREQGPYERHLALVAAMVVRDVDGLAAATHDPQPSLRGAALAAALRAGLPPGDLADRPAADRRQIYRTLRRRHAPAVADPLITEVRELFGDEEAAALLPACGADTVRASLPDLEHALNPARLVRRHPDALLARTRERLAAAPPEPRARIWADAADAVLRCDPAEALDLLERYAPEERLPGPPVAYGRLAAHDAHRVVRLLTTPGRAAWLVRTGLAPAVLRRLAALPPGELAPLAARFRDHGRHLAALLDAVPPARRAELYDLAMAEVDTTALTPAAEVMAVLPAPVRIREATRMLARPRIREREADVRAWSAYLDWPDASAALAATLRSGDADERAQAWTLLVAAARRSRDPRVVADVVVRLGRLRNEQDPVRASALTALARLAPLLTADTAAGLTRLTTDAVDARDASAATTTALSRLAGDVLAHHVDATPLREWALLTIDLVSTGANVPVLRRFDLVLRRGQETVVVDRLRGWVEAGMARGRYGPLFALTVALGGRARRVPALQELLRRAIGPDTLPSVARTAIARWLDDPRTRAERVAEVLDVDASAVALHQVWHAIGTSRTDLLDRAMDRAPRGRFVEAGTRWVPAWAPGAAHWLPRQQARFVELQELVVADAGHGVWQRVATIRTVAGLGSAGRELVRRHLDAPEVPIAEAALGALVHTDRPDEALPVLLRHAEGDRARVALYAAGRAARYVPPSTLAGLLGDVLHTGTAKITSRKEAARLLARHGPPSAMETLHEAYTDPDAHRDVRAAIVSAARQRLRTEASWAILGTAIDGSREERRAVLDAHPYLIPERHRRRYGALVVRACRVADPEIRRAALGRLGDWAPWLDDVTDLVVERLTDLDETLAGIAVPHLLRAGGDVALGVTLTRLVARDAADDRPGGPDADRPARRRVELLTREVADWSTLRPAGDDRTTLLDAARWLAGRPGFTGAAVGLLVDLGRLDNLDEVAGLCAGRPVLATRTAERVGDRLRALPEWPDPVTLAGTAAGLAGRGDLAGGLFAVALARHGSAFGWKAPWRDLLTGLRRHPDADVREEAYAVDMS
;
A
#
# COMPACT_ATOMS: atom_id res chain seq x y z
N MET A 1 40.35 -35.37 15.68
CA MET A 1 40.78 -33.97 15.46
C MET A 1 42.21 -34.01 14.94
N GLY A 2 42.43 -33.75 13.65
CA GLY A 2 43.77 -33.67 13.09
C GLY A 2 44.55 -32.51 13.72
N ALA A 3 45.87 -32.62 13.82
CA ALA A 3 46.70 -31.56 14.38
C ALA A 3 46.60 -30.30 13.49
N VAL A 4 45.96 -29.24 14.01
CA VAL A 4 45.86 -27.92 13.36
C VAL A 4 47.27 -27.40 13.04
N LEU A 5 47.49 -26.98 11.80
CA LEU A 5 48.79 -26.51 11.35
C LEU A 5 49.22 -25.24 12.11
N ALA A 6 50.53 -25.11 12.36
CA ALA A 6 51.06 -23.94 13.06
C ALA A 6 50.72 -22.60 12.39
N PRO A 7 50.77 -22.46 11.05
CA PRO A 7 50.34 -21.21 10.38
C PRO A 7 48.85 -20.92 10.51
N THR A 8 47.98 -21.95 10.51
CA THR A 8 46.54 -21.81 10.75
C THR A 8 46.28 -21.24 12.14
N ARG A 9 46.98 -21.76 13.16
CA ARG A 9 46.88 -21.26 14.54
C ARG A 9 47.33 -19.81 14.65
N ALA A 10 48.43 -19.44 13.98
CA ALA A 10 48.92 -18.07 13.96
C ALA A 10 47.90 -17.10 13.33
N LEU A 11 47.27 -17.48 12.21
CA LEU A 11 46.20 -16.69 11.59
C LEU A 11 45.02 -16.50 12.55
N LEU A 12 44.48 -17.59 13.13
CA LEU A 12 43.33 -17.50 14.04
C LEU A 12 43.64 -16.62 15.27
N ALA A 13 44.85 -16.73 15.84
CA ALA A 13 45.28 -15.90 16.95
C ALA A 13 45.38 -14.41 16.58
N SER A 14 45.83 -14.08 15.36
CA SER A 14 45.87 -12.69 14.88
C SER A 14 44.49 -12.08 14.63
N LEU A 15 43.50 -12.91 14.30
CA LEU A 15 42.13 -12.48 13.99
C LEU A 15 41.25 -12.31 15.23
N ASP A 16 41.48 -13.09 16.29
CA ASP A 16 40.65 -13.14 17.50
C ASP A 16 40.44 -11.78 18.22
N PRO A 17 41.47 -10.93 18.45
CA PRO A 17 41.28 -9.69 19.20
C PRO A 17 40.60 -8.57 18.39
N LEU A 18 40.40 -8.77 17.07
CA LEU A 18 39.92 -7.72 16.17
C LEU A 18 38.38 -7.66 16.10
N PRO A 19 37.77 -6.47 16.05
CA PRO A 19 36.36 -6.35 15.71
C PRO A 19 36.09 -6.88 14.31
N HIS A 20 34.89 -7.41 14.05
CA HIS A 20 34.55 -8.09 12.79
C HIS A 20 34.98 -7.33 11.52
N PRO A 21 34.73 -6.01 11.36
CA PRO A 21 35.20 -5.28 10.17
C PRO A 21 36.73 -5.26 10.01
N ALA A 22 37.48 -5.13 11.10
CA ALA A 22 38.95 -5.16 11.06
C ALA A 22 39.47 -6.58 10.81
N ARG A 23 38.84 -7.58 11.41
CA ARG A 23 39.13 -9.00 11.19
C ARG A 23 38.95 -9.41 9.73
N MET A 24 37.86 -9.00 9.08
CA MET A 24 37.62 -9.30 7.66
C MET A 24 38.61 -8.57 6.73
N ARG A 25 39.04 -7.35 7.08
CA ARG A 25 40.13 -6.67 6.35
C ARG A 25 41.46 -7.41 6.49
N HIS A 26 41.83 -7.78 7.72
CA HIS A 26 43.05 -8.52 7.99
C HIS A 26 43.07 -9.88 7.27
N LEU A 27 41.96 -10.63 7.31
CA LEU A 27 41.82 -11.89 6.57
C LEU A 27 41.97 -11.68 5.05
N ALA A 28 41.38 -10.62 4.50
CA ALA A 28 41.47 -10.33 3.07
C ALA A 28 42.89 -9.94 2.65
N ASP A 29 43.61 -9.18 3.48
CA ASP A 29 45.00 -8.83 3.23
C ASP A 29 45.90 -10.07 3.32
N TRP A 30 45.74 -10.87 4.39
CA TRP A 30 46.42 -12.16 4.54
C TRP A 30 46.19 -13.08 3.32
N ALA A 31 44.93 -13.22 2.88
CA ALA A 31 44.60 -14.10 1.77
C ALA A 31 45.29 -13.69 0.45
N ARG A 32 45.56 -12.39 0.25
CA ARG A 32 46.26 -11.89 -0.95
C ARG A 32 47.78 -12.11 -0.89
N THR A 33 48.38 -12.11 0.29
CA THR A 33 49.84 -12.05 0.45
C THR A 33 50.48 -13.33 0.97
N ALA A 34 49.73 -14.21 1.64
CA ALA A 34 50.28 -15.39 2.30
C ALA A 34 50.69 -16.50 1.29
N PRO A 35 51.97 -16.96 1.30
CA PRO A 35 52.44 -17.98 0.37
C PRO A 35 51.90 -19.39 0.67
N ASP A 36 51.55 -19.66 1.93
CA ASP A 36 51.00 -20.93 2.41
C ASP A 36 49.46 -20.97 2.46
N ARG A 37 48.80 -19.95 1.90
CA ARG A 37 47.34 -19.79 1.87
C ARG A 37 46.59 -21.06 1.48
N GLY A 38 47.01 -21.74 0.41
CA GLY A 38 46.34 -22.95 -0.08
C GLY A 38 46.29 -24.06 0.99
N ARG A 39 47.40 -24.28 1.69
CA ARG A 39 47.53 -25.27 2.75
C ARG A 39 46.73 -24.86 4.00
N VAL A 40 46.78 -23.57 4.39
CA VAL A 40 46.00 -23.05 5.53
C VAL A 40 44.50 -23.12 5.25
N CYS A 41 44.05 -22.75 4.05
CA CYS A 41 42.64 -22.86 3.66
C CYS A 41 42.15 -24.31 3.63
N ALA A 42 42.99 -25.27 3.19
CA ALA A 42 42.65 -26.69 3.27
C ALA A 42 42.51 -27.16 4.73
N ASP A 43 43.44 -26.78 5.60
CA ASP A 43 43.37 -27.10 7.04
C ASP A 43 42.14 -26.48 7.69
N LEU A 44 41.81 -25.22 7.40
CA LEU A 44 40.58 -24.54 7.88
C LEU A 44 39.29 -25.25 7.43
N ARG A 45 39.28 -25.88 6.25
CA ARG A 45 38.10 -26.61 5.75
C ARG A 45 37.80 -27.88 6.56
N GLU A 46 38.82 -28.48 7.16
CA GLU A 46 38.70 -29.67 8.01
C GLU A 46 38.29 -29.36 9.47
N GLN A 47 38.14 -28.06 9.81
CA GLN A 47 37.75 -27.61 11.15
C GLN A 47 36.25 -27.28 11.25
N GLY A 48 35.88 -26.40 12.19
CA GLY A 48 34.51 -26.03 12.49
C GLY A 48 33.87 -25.06 11.47
N PRO A 49 32.55 -24.81 11.61
CA PRO A 49 31.80 -23.90 10.74
C PRO A 49 32.42 -22.51 10.55
N TYR A 50 33.03 -21.97 11.60
CA TYR A 50 33.65 -20.64 11.57
C TYR A 50 34.91 -20.64 10.72
N GLU A 51 35.78 -21.62 10.90
CA GLU A 51 37.00 -21.80 10.12
C GLU A 51 36.69 -22.04 8.64
N ARG A 52 35.67 -22.87 8.34
CA ARG A 52 35.19 -23.08 6.96
C ARG A 52 34.65 -21.78 6.34
N HIS A 53 33.98 -20.93 7.12
CA HIS A 53 33.57 -19.60 6.68
C HIS A 53 34.78 -18.72 6.32
N LEU A 54 35.83 -18.71 7.16
CA LEU A 54 37.06 -17.96 6.86
C LEU A 54 37.74 -18.47 5.59
N ALA A 55 37.80 -19.79 5.40
CA ALA A 55 38.34 -20.39 4.18
C ALA A 55 37.53 -19.99 2.93
N LEU A 56 36.20 -19.95 3.03
CA LEU A 56 35.32 -19.47 1.96
C LEU A 56 35.57 -17.98 1.66
N VAL A 57 35.68 -17.13 2.68
CA VAL A 57 35.97 -15.70 2.49
C VAL A 57 37.34 -15.51 1.83
N ALA A 58 38.37 -16.23 2.28
CA ALA A 58 39.69 -16.20 1.67
C ALA A 58 39.65 -16.63 0.20
N ALA A 59 38.93 -17.72 -0.11
CA ALA A 59 38.72 -18.17 -1.49
C ALA A 59 38.00 -17.13 -2.35
N MET A 60 37.00 -16.43 -1.80
CA MET A 60 36.30 -15.33 -2.48
C MET A 60 37.20 -14.14 -2.77
N VAL A 61 38.10 -13.78 -1.84
CA VAL A 61 39.00 -12.62 -1.97
C VAL A 61 39.97 -12.81 -3.15
N VAL A 62 40.48 -14.03 -3.32
CA VAL A 62 41.48 -14.37 -4.35
C VAL A 62 40.91 -15.09 -5.56
N ARG A 63 39.59 -15.30 -5.59
CA ARG A 63 38.88 -16.06 -6.63
C ARG A 63 39.46 -17.47 -6.85
N ASP A 64 39.77 -18.16 -5.76
CA ASP A 64 40.21 -19.57 -5.76
C ASP A 64 39.05 -20.48 -6.20
N VAL A 65 39.07 -20.89 -7.47
CA VAL A 65 37.98 -21.64 -8.11
C VAL A 65 37.77 -23.00 -7.44
N ASP A 66 38.83 -23.72 -7.14
CA ASP A 66 38.77 -25.04 -6.49
C ASP A 66 38.24 -24.92 -5.07
N GLY A 67 38.69 -23.89 -4.35
CA GLY A 67 38.20 -23.58 -3.02
C GLY A 67 36.71 -23.21 -2.99
N LEU A 68 36.22 -22.48 -3.98
CA LEU A 68 34.80 -22.17 -4.12
C LEU A 68 33.99 -23.41 -4.49
N ALA A 69 34.48 -24.24 -5.42
CA ALA A 69 33.82 -25.47 -5.86
C ALA A 69 33.65 -26.46 -4.69
N ALA A 70 34.69 -26.68 -3.90
CA ALA A 70 34.63 -27.51 -2.70
C ALA A 70 33.56 -27.00 -1.71
N ALA A 71 33.50 -25.69 -1.46
CA ALA A 71 32.53 -25.10 -0.53
C ALA A 71 31.07 -25.16 -1.02
N THR A 72 30.81 -25.43 -2.31
CA THR A 72 29.44 -25.65 -2.82
C THR A 72 28.80 -26.95 -2.33
N HIS A 73 29.58 -27.81 -1.66
CA HIS A 73 29.13 -29.05 -1.04
C HIS A 73 29.22 -28.99 0.50
N ASP A 74 29.42 -27.79 1.09
CA ASP A 74 29.50 -27.65 2.54
C ASP A 74 28.22 -28.17 3.20
N PRO A 75 28.31 -28.94 4.30
CA PRO A 75 27.13 -29.45 5.01
C PRO A 75 26.23 -28.34 5.54
N GLN A 76 26.77 -27.16 5.87
CA GLN A 76 26.00 -26.04 6.40
C GLN A 76 25.31 -25.25 5.27
N PRO A 77 23.96 -25.16 5.25
CA PRO A 77 23.23 -24.53 4.15
C PRO A 77 23.57 -23.05 3.90
N SER A 78 23.91 -22.29 4.94
CA SER A 78 24.30 -20.88 4.80
C SER A 78 25.63 -20.70 4.07
N LEU A 79 26.63 -21.54 4.38
CA LEU A 79 27.94 -21.54 3.72
C LEU A 79 27.81 -22.05 2.29
N ARG A 80 27.09 -23.16 2.10
CA ARG A 80 26.80 -23.72 0.78
C ARG A 80 26.12 -22.70 -0.14
N GLY A 81 25.08 -22.03 0.33
CA GLY A 81 24.39 -20.99 -0.44
C GLY A 81 25.24 -19.75 -0.75
N ALA A 82 26.16 -19.38 0.15
CA ALA A 82 27.12 -18.30 -0.10
C ALA A 82 28.18 -18.72 -1.13
N ALA A 83 28.69 -19.95 -1.02
CA ALA A 83 29.65 -20.55 -1.94
C ALA A 83 29.07 -20.69 -3.34
N LEU A 84 27.83 -21.19 -3.50
CA LEU A 84 27.14 -21.26 -4.79
C LEU A 84 27.04 -19.89 -5.47
N ALA A 85 26.69 -18.86 -4.70
CA ALA A 85 26.62 -17.52 -5.23
C ALA A 85 28.00 -16.97 -5.63
N ALA A 86 29.06 -17.33 -4.90
CA ALA A 86 30.43 -16.96 -5.22
C ALA A 86 30.98 -17.72 -6.44
N ALA A 87 30.77 -19.03 -6.51
CA ALA A 87 31.13 -19.90 -7.64
C ALA A 87 30.51 -19.40 -8.95
N LEU A 88 29.21 -19.09 -8.94
CA LEU A 88 28.52 -18.50 -10.08
C LEU A 88 29.05 -17.11 -10.45
N ARG A 89 29.58 -16.32 -9.51
CA ARG A 89 30.25 -15.05 -9.83
C ARG A 89 31.65 -15.26 -10.42
N ALA A 90 32.32 -16.34 -10.04
CA ALA A 90 33.62 -16.75 -10.56
C ALA A 90 33.53 -17.44 -11.94
N GLY A 91 32.33 -17.80 -12.41
CA GLY A 91 32.12 -18.40 -13.73
C GLY A 91 31.97 -19.92 -13.73
N LEU A 92 31.90 -20.54 -12.55
CA LEU A 92 31.62 -21.97 -12.42
C LEU A 92 30.16 -22.29 -12.82
N PRO A 93 29.90 -23.48 -13.39
CA PRO A 93 28.55 -23.93 -13.69
C PRO A 93 27.76 -24.15 -12.39
N PRO A 94 26.41 -24.09 -12.43
CA PRO A 94 25.56 -24.34 -11.27
C PRO A 94 25.60 -25.79 -10.75
N GLY A 95 26.15 -26.71 -11.54
CA GLY A 95 26.11 -28.15 -11.28
C GLY A 95 24.71 -28.74 -11.51
N ASP A 96 24.54 -30.01 -11.13
CA ASP A 96 23.25 -30.70 -11.18
C ASP A 96 22.23 -30.02 -10.25
N LEU A 97 21.02 -29.80 -10.78
CA LEU A 97 19.89 -29.21 -10.08
C LEU A 97 18.88 -30.26 -9.61
N ALA A 98 18.86 -31.45 -10.20
CA ALA A 98 17.80 -32.45 -10.02
C ALA A 98 17.56 -32.80 -8.55
N ASP A 99 18.64 -33.05 -7.80
CA ASP A 99 18.57 -33.36 -6.37
C ASP A 99 19.00 -32.21 -5.45
N ARG A 100 19.21 -31.01 -6.00
CA ARG A 100 19.65 -29.86 -5.21
C ARG A 100 18.49 -29.29 -4.38
N PRO A 101 18.64 -28.97 -3.09
CA PRO A 101 17.56 -28.39 -2.28
C PRO A 101 16.97 -27.10 -2.86
N ALA A 102 15.67 -26.86 -2.65
CA ALA A 102 14.96 -25.70 -3.21
C ALA A 102 15.55 -24.35 -2.76
N ALA A 103 16.10 -24.26 -1.55
CA ALA A 103 16.79 -23.06 -1.04
C ALA A 103 18.02 -22.71 -1.89
N ASP A 104 18.80 -23.73 -2.27
CA ASP A 104 20.01 -23.59 -3.07
C ASP A 104 19.67 -23.24 -4.52
N ARG A 105 18.70 -23.92 -5.13
CA ARG A 105 18.19 -23.56 -6.47
C ARG A 105 17.72 -22.11 -6.54
N ARG A 106 16.92 -21.66 -5.57
CA ARG A 106 16.47 -20.25 -5.49
C ARG A 106 17.62 -19.25 -5.33
N GLN A 107 18.69 -19.64 -4.65
CA GLN A 107 19.91 -18.84 -4.52
C GLN A 107 20.67 -18.75 -5.85
N ILE A 108 20.73 -19.84 -6.62
CA ILE A 108 21.26 -19.87 -7.98
C ILE A 108 20.48 -18.90 -8.87
N TYR A 109 19.14 -19.03 -8.94
CA TYR A 109 18.30 -18.14 -9.76
C TYR A 109 18.47 -16.67 -9.36
N ARG A 110 18.51 -16.38 -8.05
CA ARG A 110 18.74 -15.02 -7.53
C ARG A 110 20.10 -14.47 -7.95
N THR A 111 21.13 -15.29 -7.96
CA THR A 111 22.48 -14.89 -8.36
C THR A 111 22.55 -14.63 -9.86
N LEU A 112 21.98 -15.50 -10.69
CA LEU A 112 21.90 -15.33 -12.14
C LEU A 112 21.13 -14.05 -12.52
N ARG A 113 20.01 -13.74 -11.85
CA ARG A 113 19.29 -12.47 -12.06
C ARG A 113 20.10 -11.22 -11.71
N ARG A 114 21.04 -11.31 -10.77
CA ARG A 114 21.90 -10.19 -10.36
C ARG A 114 23.10 -10.01 -11.29
N ARG A 115 23.79 -11.11 -11.65
CA ARG A 115 24.95 -11.11 -12.55
C ARG A 115 24.55 -10.87 -14.02
N HIS A 116 23.35 -11.32 -14.41
CA HIS A 116 22.86 -11.38 -15.79
C HIS A 116 23.80 -12.17 -16.71
N ALA A 117 23.72 -13.49 -16.61
CA ALA A 117 24.50 -14.45 -17.41
C ALA A 117 23.56 -15.35 -18.23
N PRO A 118 22.95 -14.85 -19.33
CA PRO A 118 21.92 -15.57 -20.08
C PRO A 118 22.44 -16.87 -20.69
N ALA A 119 23.71 -16.92 -21.14
CA ALA A 119 24.34 -18.15 -21.62
C ALA A 119 24.32 -19.32 -20.61
N VAL A 120 24.22 -19.03 -19.31
CA VAL A 120 24.06 -20.05 -18.26
C VAL A 120 22.59 -20.26 -17.92
N ALA A 121 21.76 -19.22 -17.94
CA ALA A 121 20.35 -19.31 -17.56
C ALA A 121 19.46 -19.94 -18.64
N ASP A 122 19.77 -19.69 -19.93
CA ASP A 122 18.97 -20.15 -21.08
C ASP A 122 18.92 -21.68 -21.18
N PRO A 123 20.03 -22.44 -21.07
CA PRO A 123 19.97 -23.90 -21.10
C PRO A 123 19.21 -24.51 -19.92
N LEU A 124 19.25 -23.86 -18.75
CA LEU A 124 18.64 -24.38 -17.52
C LEU A 124 17.13 -24.25 -17.48
N ILE A 125 16.53 -23.32 -18.23
CA ILE A 125 15.10 -23.02 -18.05
C ILE A 125 14.21 -24.21 -18.42
N THR A 126 14.58 -24.96 -19.45
CA THR A 126 13.85 -26.15 -19.89
C THR A 126 13.91 -27.24 -18.83
N GLU A 127 15.12 -27.57 -18.35
CA GLU A 127 15.34 -28.56 -17.30
C GLU A 127 14.60 -28.19 -16.00
N VAL A 128 14.71 -26.93 -15.55
CA VAL A 128 14.02 -26.45 -14.35
C VAL A 128 12.50 -26.55 -14.50
N ARG A 129 11.98 -26.22 -15.69
CA ARG A 129 10.54 -26.31 -15.98
C ARG A 129 10.05 -27.76 -15.97
N GLU A 130 10.84 -28.69 -16.49
CA GLU A 130 10.51 -30.13 -16.51
C GLU A 130 10.55 -30.74 -15.11
N LEU A 131 11.61 -30.48 -14.34
CA LEU A 131 11.83 -31.10 -13.04
C LEU A 131 10.99 -30.46 -11.93
N PHE A 132 10.87 -29.12 -11.91
CA PHE A 132 10.32 -28.36 -10.79
C PHE A 132 9.08 -27.53 -11.14
N GLY A 133 8.68 -27.48 -12.41
CA GLY A 133 7.46 -26.84 -12.86
C GLY A 133 7.57 -25.35 -13.18
N ASP A 134 6.44 -24.77 -13.57
CA ASP A 134 6.37 -23.42 -14.15
C ASP A 134 6.71 -22.33 -13.11
N GLU A 135 6.46 -22.52 -11.81
CA GLU A 135 6.82 -21.54 -10.75
C GLU A 135 8.34 -21.30 -10.66
N GLU A 136 9.15 -22.36 -10.71
CA GLU A 136 10.60 -22.24 -10.65
C GLU A 136 11.18 -21.72 -11.97
N ALA A 137 10.64 -22.17 -13.11
CA ALA A 137 11.02 -21.65 -14.42
C ALA A 137 10.73 -20.14 -14.53
N ALA A 138 9.56 -19.68 -14.08
CA ALA A 138 9.22 -18.26 -14.04
C ALA A 138 10.13 -17.46 -13.08
N ALA A 139 10.62 -18.07 -11.99
CA ALA A 139 11.59 -17.44 -11.11
C ALA A 139 12.97 -17.27 -11.77
N LEU A 140 13.37 -18.18 -12.66
CA LEU A 140 14.62 -18.12 -13.42
C LEU A 140 14.52 -17.20 -14.65
N LEU A 141 13.38 -17.15 -15.33
CA LEU A 141 13.12 -16.44 -16.58
C LEU A 141 13.74 -15.02 -16.67
N PRO A 142 13.70 -14.15 -15.65
CA PRO A 142 14.32 -12.81 -15.74
C PRO A 142 15.86 -12.81 -15.88
N ALA A 143 16.52 -13.95 -15.68
CA ALA A 143 17.96 -14.12 -15.89
C ALA A 143 18.33 -14.59 -17.30
N CYS A 144 17.35 -15.08 -18.06
CA CYS A 144 17.50 -15.57 -19.43
C CYS A 144 17.71 -14.43 -20.43
N GLY A 145 18.16 -14.78 -21.64
CA GLY A 145 18.29 -13.88 -22.77
C GLY A 145 16.93 -13.44 -23.33
N ALA A 146 16.92 -12.35 -24.10
CA ALA A 146 15.68 -11.76 -24.60
C ALA A 146 14.88 -12.72 -25.51
N ASP A 147 15.55 -13.54 -26.32
CA ASP A 147 14.90 -14.52 -27.21
C ASP A 147 14.20 -15.62 -26.42
N THR A 148 14.89 -16.22 -25.46
CA THR A 148 14.33 -17.20 -24.51
C THR A 148 13.16 -16.63 -23.73
N VAL A 149 13.26 -15.37 -23.28
CA VAL A 149 12.17 -14.68 -22.60
C VAL A 149 10.97 -14.52 -23.52
N ARG A 150 11.13 -14.04 -24.75
CA ARG A 150 10.02 -13.89 -25.70
C ARG A 150 9.35 -15.23 -26.02
N ALA A 151 10.12 -16.29 -26.19
CA ALA A 151 9.60 -17.63 -26.47
C ALA A 151 8.86 -18.25 -25.26
N SER A 152 9.39 -18.10 -24.04
CA SER A 152 8.87 -18.78 -22.84
C SER A 152 7.82 -17.98 -22.08
N LEU A 153 7.76 -16.66 -22.26
CA LEU A 153 6.87 -15.78 -21.49
C LEU A 153 5.37 -16.12 -21.65
N PRO A 154 4.82 -16.42 -22.86
CA PRO A 154 3.41 -16.79 -22.99
C PRO A 154 3.01 -17.98 -22.12
N ASP A 155 3.93 -18.93 -21.94
CA ASP A 155 3.72 -20.15 -21.15
C ASP A 155 3.87 -19.94 -19.64
N LEU A 156 4.70 -18.97 -19.22
CA LEU A 156 5.14 -18.79 -17.84
C LEU A 156 4.58 -17.53 -17.17
N GLU A 157 3.91 -16.64 -17.91
CA GLU A 157 3.44 -15.36 -17.37
C GLU A 157 2.44 -15.49 -16.22
N HIS A 158 1.67 -16.58 -16.17
CA HIS A 158 0.74 -16.89 -15.08
C HIS A 158 1.44 -17.06 -13.71
N ALA A 159 2.72 -17.45 -13.70
CA ALA A 159 3.54 -17.66 -12.51
C ALA A 159 4.59 -16.56 -12.29
N LEU A 160 4.65 -15.56 -13.18
CA LEU A 160 5.63 -14.50 -13.17
C LEU A 160 5.06 -13.22 -12.57
N ASN A 161 5.87 -12.50 -11.79
CA ASN A 161 5.60 -11.09 -11.52
C ASN A 161 6.23 -10.23 -12.64
N PRO A 162 5.42 -9.53 -13.48
CA PRO A 162 5.93 -8.74 -14.61
C PRO A 162 6.96 -7.67 -14.23
N ALA A 163 6.88 -7.14 -13.00
CA ALA A 163 7.84 -6.17 -12.46
C ALA A 163 9.30 -6.68 -12.49
N ARG A 164 9.50 -8.01 -12.50
CA ARG A 164 10.83 -8.62 -12.55
C ARG A 164 11.49 -8.47 -13.93
N LEU A 165 10.71 -8.26 -15.00
CA LEU A 165 11.24 -8.11 -16.36
C LEU A 165 11.64 -6.67 -16.69
N VAL A 166 10.99 -5.67 -16.09
CA VAL A 166 11.17 -4.22 -16.40
C VAL A 166 12.64 -3.79 -16.51
N ARG A 167 13.51 -4.29 -15.62
CA ARG A 167 14.92 -3.88 -15.58
C ARG A 167 15.75 -4.37 -16.77
N ARG A 168 15.42 -5.54 -17.34
CA ARG A 168 16.28 -6.24 -18.32
C ARG A 168 15.58 -6.57 -19.62
N HIS A 169 14.28 -6.82 -19.58
CA HIS A 169 13.45 -7.24 -20.70
C HIS A 169 12.18 -6.37 -20.83
N PRO A 170 12.29 -5.02 -20.79
CA PRO A 170 11.11 -4.16 -20.92
C PRO A 170 10.40 -4.36 -22.28
N ASP A 171 11.15 -4.57 -23.36
CA ASP A 171 10.61 -4.71 -24.71
C ASP A 171 9.80 -6.00 -24.87
N ALA A 172 10.31 -7.12 -24.35
CA ALA A 172 9.59 -8.40 -24.36
C ALA A 172 8.29 -8.31 -23.54
N LEU A 173 8.32 -7.62 -22.40
CA LEU A 173 7.14 -7.35 -21.58
C LEU A 173 6.12 -6.47 -22.32
N LEU A 174 6.57 -5.37 -22.93
CA LEU A 174 5.71 -4.46 -23.68
C LEU A 174 5.09 -5.16 -24.90
N ALA A 175 5.87 -5.92 -25.65
CA ALA A 175 5.40 -6.70 -26.80
C ALA A 175 4.34 -7.72 -26.40
N ARG A 176 4.58 -8.52 -25.35
CA ARG A 176 3.61 -9.50 -24.85
C ARG A 176 2.34 -8.82 -24.32
N THR A 177 2.49 -7.69 -23.62
CA THR A 177 1.32 -6.94 -23.10
C THR A 177 0.49 -6.37 -24.26
N ARG A 178 1.13 -5.83 -25.29
CA ARG A 178 0.48 -5.33 -26.51
C ARG A 178 -0.31 -6.43 -27.21
N GLU A 179 0.32 -7.59 -27.43
CA GLU A 179 -0.31 -8.76 -28.04
C GLU A 179 -1.57 -9.18 -27.27
N ARG A 180 -1.47 -9.31 -25.94
CA ARG A 180 -2.60 -9.68 -25.09
C ARG A 180 -3.73 -8.65 -25.13
N LEU A 181 -3.41 -7.37 -25.07
CA LEU A 181 -4.42 -6.30 -25.10
C LEU A 181 -5.11 -6.21 -26.47
N ALA A 182 -4.37 -6.43 -27.55
CA ALA A 182 -4.89 -6.42 -28.91
C ALA A 182 -5.82 -7.61 -29.19
N ALA A 183 -5.48 -8.80 -28.70
CA ALA A 183 -6.28 -10.01 -28.86
C ALA A 183 -7.50 -10.07 -27.92
N ALA A 184 -7.44 -9.40 -26.76
CA ALA A 184 -8.51 -9.46 -25.78
C ALA A 184 -9.71 -8.54 -26.12
N PRO A 185 -10.95 -8.99 -25.88
CA PRO A 185 -12.12 -8.10 -25.87
C PRO A 185 -12.03 -7.10 -24.70
N PRO A 186 -12.89 -6.06 -24.64
CA PRO A 186 -12.82 -5.00 -23.62
C PRO A 186 -12.79 -5.51 -22.17
N GLU A 187 -13.60 -6.53 -21.85
CA GLU A 187 -13.71 -7.04 -20.48
C GLU A 187 -12.40 -7.63 -19.92
N PRO A 188 -11.69 -8.58 -20.57
CA PRO A 188 -10.43 -9.09 -20.06
C PRO A 188 -9.27 -8.08 -20.03
N ARG A 189 -9.34 -6.98 -20.82
CA ARG A 189 -8.28 -5.95 -20.81
C ARG A 189 -8.08 -5.33 -19.43
N ALA A 190 -9.17 -5.11 -18.68
CA ALA A 190 -9.08 -4.57 -17.32
C ALA A 190 -8.23 -5.46 -16.40
N ARG A 191 -8.32 -6.78 -16.57
CA ARG A 191 -7.51 -7.74 -15.81
C ARG A 191 -6.06 -7.75 -16.27
N ILE A 192 -5.81 -7.76 -17.59
CA ILE A 192 -4.45 -7.67 -18.15
C ILE A 192 -3.73 -6.44 -17.59
N TRP A 193 -4.42 -5.30 -17.55
CA TRP A 193 -3.90 -4.08 -16.94
C TRP A 193 -3.68 -4.19 -15.44
N ALA A 194 -4.56 -4.84 -14.69
CA ALA A 194 -4.37 -5.05 -13.25
C ALA A 194 -3.06 -5.80 -12.94
N ASP A 195 -2.69 -6.75 -13.81
CA ASP A 195 -1.47 -7.55 -13.63
C ASP A 195 -0.21 -6.85 -14.16
N ALA A 196 -0.32 -6.07 -15.26
CA ALA A 196 0.84 -5.53 -15.97
C ALA A 196 1.12 -4.03 -15.75
N ALA A 197 0.14 -3.23 -15.33
CA ALA A 197 0.24 -1.76 -15.36
C ALA A 197 1.45 -1.20 -14.61
N ASP A 198 1.68 -1.65 -13.38
CA ASP A 198 2.82 -1.17 -12.58
C ASP A 198 4.18 -1.45 -13.26
N ALA A 199 4.27 -2.53 -14.03
CA ALA A 199 5.47 -2.85 -14.81
C ALA A 199 5.54 -2.01 -16.09
N VAL A 200 4.46 -1.95 -16.87
CA VAL A 200 4.36 -1.18 -18.13
C VAL A 200 4.67 0.30 -17.93
N LEU A 201 4.11 0.91 -16.88
CA LEU A 201 4.33 2.34 -16.57
C LEU A 201 5.78 2.66 -16.19
N ARG A 202 6.61 1.64 -15.93
CA ARG A 202 8.05 1.76 -15.67
C ARG A 202 8.93 1.40 -16.88
N CYS A 203 8.35 0.96 -17.99
CA CYS A 203 9.07 0.71 -19.23
C CYS A 203 9.28 2.04 -20.01
N ASP A 204 9.46 1.95 -21.33
CA ASP A 204 9.56 3.11 -22.20
C ASP A 204 8.28 3.98 -22.13
N PRO A 205 8.39 5.30 -21.85
CA PRO A 205 7.23 6.17 -21.73
C PRO A 205 6.38 6.32 -22.99
N ALA A 206 6.98 6.30 -24.18
CA ALA A 206 6.26 6.47 -25.43
C ALA A 206 5.40 5.23 -25.72
N GLU A 207 5.99 4.04 -25.60
CA GLU A 207 5.25 2.78 -25.77
C GLU A 207 4.18 2.56 -24.70
N ALA A 208 4.43 2.98 -23.45
CA ALA A 208 3.43 2.91 -22.39
C ALA A 208 2.22 3.83 -22.69
N LEU A 209 2.46 5.06 -23.14
CA LEU A 209 1.40 5.98 -23.56
C LEU A 209 0.60 5.42 -24.75
N ASP A 210 1.27 4.82 -25.73
CA ASP A 210 0.64 4.17 -26.88
C ASP A 210 -0.33 3.05 -26.48
N LEU A 211 0.06 2.24 -25.49
CA LEU A 211 -0.81 1.19 -24.96
C LEU A 211 -1.98 1.77 -24.17
N LEU A 212 -1.74 2.82 -23.38
CA LEU A 212 -2.79 3.49 -22.61
C LEU A 212 -3.83 4.15 -23.52
N GLU A 213 -3.39 4.86 -24.56
CA GLU A 213 -4.31 5.54 -25.50
C GLU A 213 -5.18 4.54 -26.28
N ARG A 214 -4.65 3.36 -26.60
CA ARG A 214 -5.38 2.34 -27.37
C ARG A 214 -6.23 1.39 -26.54
N TYR A 215 -5.75 1.01 -25.35
CA TYR A 215 -6.30 -0.13 -24.61
C TYR A 215 -6.59 0.15 -23.13
N ALA A 216 -6.29 1.35 -22.59
CA ALA A 216 -6.67 1.63 -21.20
C ALA A 216 -8.20 1.58 -21.05
N PRO A 217 -8.71 1.15 -19.88
CA PRO A 217 -10.13 1.24 -19.60
C PRO A 217 -10.66 2.66 -19.84
N GLU A 218 -11.89 2.75 -20.34
CA GLU A 218 -12.55 4.02 -20.62
C GLU A 218 -12.76 4.83 -19.34
N GLU A 219 -13.06 4.16 -18.23
CA GLU A 219 -13.46 4.79 -16.97
C GLU A 219 -12.30 5.14 -16.03
N ARG A 220 -11.11 4.59 -16.28
CA ARG A 220 -9.95 4.79 -15.39
C ARG A 220 -8.63 4.54 -16.09
N LEU A 221 -7.57 5.17 -15.58
CA LEU A 221 -6.22 4.80 -15.95
C LEU A 221 -5.68 3.66 -15.06
N PRO A 222 -4.99 2.67 -15.64
CA PRO A 222 -4.54 1.48 -14.91
C PRO A 222 -3.21 1.69 -14.18
N GLY A 223 -3.11 1.26 -12.92
CA GLY A 223 -1.87 1.34 -12.13
C GLY A 223 -1.83 2.54 -11.18
N PRO A 224 -0.71 2.74 -10.45
CA PRO A 224 -0.62 3.75 -9.42
C PRO A 224 -0.51 5.18 -9.99
N PRO A 225 -1.30 6.17 -9.51
CA PRO A 225 -1.31 7.54 -10.04
C PRO A 225 0.06 8.25 -10.05
N VAL A 226 0.95 7.90 -9.12
CA VAL A 226 2.31 8.47 -9.05
C VAL A 226 3.18 8.11 -10.26
N ALA A 227 2.94 6.96 -10.90
CA ALA A 227 3.75 6.49 -12.02
C ALA A 227 3.55 7.35 -13.29
N TYR A 228 2.39 7.99 -13.44
CA TYR A 228 2.12 8.93 -14.55
C TYR A 228 3.02 10.16 -14.53
N GLY A 229 3.73 10.44 -13.43
CA GLY A 229 4.70 11.53 -13.38
C GLY A 229 5.86 11.35 -14.35
N ARG A 230 6.25 10.09 -14.64
CA ARG A 230 7.28 9.79 -15.65
C ARG A 230 6.74 9.99 -17.07
N LEU A 231 5.49 9.58 -17.31
CA LEU A 231 4.84 9.76 -18.61
C LEU A 231 4.61 11.24 -18.90
N ALA A 232 4.14 12.02 -17.92
CA ALA A 232 3.94 13.46 -18.06
C ALA A 232 5.25 14.23 -18.24
N ALA A 233 6.38 13.70 -17.74
CA ALA A 233 7.69 14.27 -18.01
C ALA A 233 8.19 13.99 -19.43
N HIS A 234 7.68 12.94 -20.07
CA HIS A 234 7.96 12.62 -21.47
C HIS A 234 7.03 13.39 -22.42
N ASP A 235 5.72 13.33 -22.18
CA ASP A 235 4.70 14.06 -22.95
C ASP A 235 3.51 14.42 -22.05
N ALA A 236 3.44 15.68 -21.64
CA ALA A 236 2.35 16.18 -20.81
C ALA A 236 1.03 16.31 -21.59
N HIS A 237 1.06 16.62 -22.89
CA HIS A 237 -0.15 16.81 -23.71
C HIS A 237 -0.93 15.50 -23.82
N ARG A 238 -0.23 14.40 -24.12
CA ARG A 238 -0.83 13.06 -24.19
C ARG A 238 -1.41 12.64 -22.84
N VAL A 239 -0.72 12.93 -21.75
CA VAL A 239 -1.24 12.64 -20.40
C VAL A 239 -2.47 13.47 -20.06
N VAL A 240 -2.51 14.76 -20.40
CA VAL A 240 -3.74 15.57 -20.21
C VAL A 240 -4.89 14.97 -21.02
N ARG A 241 -4.70 14.68 -22.32
CA ARG A 241 -5.73 14.03 -23.16
C ARG A 241 -6.25 12.72 -22.57
N LEU A 242 -5.36 11.88 -22.05
CA LEU A 242 -5.74 10.66 -21.34
C LEU A 242 -6.57 10.96 -20.09
N LEU A 243 -6.13 11.90 -19.26
CA LEU A 243 -6.85 12.28 -18.03
C LEU A 243 -8.20 12.95 -18.31
N THR A 244 -8.31 13.66 -19.43
CA THR A 244 -9.50 14.40 -19.85
C THR A 244 -10.40 13.60 -20.80
N THR A 245 -10.13 12.30 -20.99
CA THR A 245 -11.02 11.40 -21.72
C THR A 245 -12.38 11.33 -21.01
N PRO A 246 -13.52 11.55 -21.70
CA PRO A 246 -14.90 11.58 -21.19
C PRO A 246 -15.16 10.66 -19.99
N GLY A 247 -15.13 9.34 -20.19
CA GLY A 247 -15.44 8.34 -19.16
C GLY A 247 -14.57 8.35 -17.88
N ARG A 248 -13.43 9.06 -17.85
CA ARG A 248 -12.51 9.08 -16.69
C ARG A 248 -12.81 10.15 -15.64
N ALA A 249 -13.84 10.98 -15.84
CA ALA A 249 -14.11 12.13 -14.98
C ALA A 249 -14.32 11.73 -13.50
N ALA A 250 -15.24 10.79 -13.23
CA ALA A 250 -15.53 10.33 -11.88
C ALA A 250 -14.32 9.68 -11.19
N TRP A 251 -13.54 8.87 -11.93
CA TRP A 251 -12.33 8.26 -11.41
C TRP A 251 -11.27 9.30 -11.03
N LEU A 252 -11.05 10.29 -11.90
CA LEU A 252 -10.05 11.33 -11.71
C LEU A 252 -10.37 12.18 -10.48
N VAL A 253 -11.64 12.53 -10.29
CA VAL A 253 -12.13 13.23 -9.10
C VAL A 253 -11.89 12.41 -7.84
N ARG A 254 -12.27 11.13 -7.83
CA ARG A 254 -12.10 10.29 -6.63
C ARG A 254 -10.62 10.05 -6.29
N THR A 255 -9.77 9.94 -7.31
CA THR A 255 -8.37 9.55 -7.15
C THR A 255 -7.46 10.75 -6.86
N GLY A 256 -7.76 11.92 -7.45
CA GLY A 256 -6.88 13.08 -7.44
C GLY A 256 -5.57 12.83 -8.19
N LEU A 257 -4.73 13.88 -8.28
CA LEU A 257 -3.41 13.80 -8.90
C LEU A 257 -2.31 14.10 -7.89
N ALA A 258 -1.24 13.31 -7.96
CA ALA A 258 -0.08 13.54 -7.10
C ALA A 258 0.61 14.88 -7.45
N PRO A 259 1.20 15.60 -6.48
CA PRO A 259 1.87 16.88 -6.73
C PRO A 259 2.97 16.82 -7.79
N ALA A 260 3.65 15.66 -7.90
CA ALA A 260 4.68 15.46 -8.93
C ALA A 260 4.10 15.44 -10.35
N VAL A 261 2.89 14.88 -10.55
CA VAL A 261 2.20 14.88 -11.84
C VAL A 261 1.74 16.29 -12.17
N LEU A 262 1.05 16.96 -11.23
CA LEU A 262 0.58 18.34 -11.41
C LEU A 262 1.70 19.30 -11.82
N ARG A 263 2.88 19.21 -11.19
CA ARG A 263 4.05 20.03 -11.57
C ARG A 263 4.55 19.79 -12.99
N ARG A 264 4.42 18.58 -13.52
CA ARG A 264 4.79 18.27 -14.92
C ARG A 264 3.75 18.81 -15.89
N LEU A 265 2.47 18.64 -15.58
CA LEU A 265 1.37 19.16 -16.40
C LEU A 265 1.34 20.70 -16.42
N ALA A 266 1.69 21.34 -15.30
CA ALA A 266 1.70 22.80 -15.17
C ALA A 266 2.66 23.53 -16.14
N ALA A 267 3.55 22.82 -16.83
CA ALA A 267 4.38 23.37 -17.90
C ALA A 267 3.57 23.73 -19.16
N LEU A 268 2.45 23.04 -19.42
CA LEU A 268 1.55 23.29 -20.55
C LEU A 268 0.88 24.68 -20.46
N PRO A 269 0.48 25.33 -21.56
CA PRO A 269 -0.26 26.59 -21.57
C PRO A 269 -1.68 26.45 -20.96
N PRO A 270 -2.33 27.55 -20.49
CA PRO A 270 -3.61 27.47 -19.77
C PRO A 270 -4.74 26.88 -20.62
N GLY A 271 -4.78 27.20 -21.91
CA GLY A 271 -5.78 26.67 -22.84
C GLY A 271 -5.79 25.14 -22.91
N GLU A 272 -4.63 24.50 -22.79
CA GLU A 272 -4.55 23.03 -22.81
C GLU A 272 -4.84 22.38 -21.45
N LEU A 273 -4.65 23.13 -20.35
CA LEU A 273 -5.05 22.69 -19.02
C LEU A 273 -6.53 22.95 -18.74
N ALA A 274 -7.20 23.79 -19.54
CA ALA A 274 -8.59 24.17 -19.34
C ALA A 274 -9.55 22.96 -19.23
N PRO A 275 -9.46 21.91 -20.08
CA PRO A 275 -10.33 20.74 -19.93
C PRO A 275 -10.13 20.01 -18.60
N LEU A 276 -8.90 19.95 -18.09
CA LEU A 276 -8.59 19.37 -16.79
C LEU A 276 -9.09 20.25 -15.64
N ALA A 277 -8.94 21.58 -15.76
CA ALA A 277 -9.40 22.52 -14.76
C ALA A 277 -10.95 22.55 -14.66
N ALA A 278 -11.64 22.47 -15.81
CA ALA A 278 -13.08 22.34 -15.88
C ALA A 278 -13.58 21.07 -15.16
N ARG A 279 -12.87 19.94 -15.27
CA ARG A 279 -13.20 18.71 -14.51
C ARG A 279 -13.06 18.85 -12.99
N PHE A 280 -12.16 19.70 -12.53
CA PHE A 280 -11.94 19.91 -11.10
C PHE A 280 -12.77 21.05 -10.51
N ARG A 281 -13.57 21.75 -11.32
CA ARG A 281 -14.28 22.98 -10.91
C ARG A 281 -15.13 22.81 -9.65
N ASP A 282 -15.85 21.68 -9.53
CA ASP A 282 -16.75 21.39 -8.41
C ASP A 282 -16.00 20.72 -7.23
N HIS A 283 -14.69 20.48 -7.40
CA HIS A 283 -13.81 19.86 -6.42
C HIS A 283 -12.69 20.83 -6.03
N GLY A 284 -13.04 21.80 -5.17
CA GLY A 284 -12.18 22.93 -4.80
C GLY A 284 -10.74 22.58 -4.42
N ARG A 285 -10.51 21.44 -3.74
CA ARG A 285 -9.16 20.97 -3.38
C ARG A 285 -8.32 20.58 -4.60
N HIS A 286 -8.92 19.92 -5.59
CA HIS A 286 -8.21 19.51 -6.82
C HIS A 286 -7.95 20.69 -7.73
N LEU A 287 -8.94 21.60 -7.88
CA LEU A 287 -8.74 22.82 -8.65
C LEU A 287 -7.66 23.70 -8.01
N ALA A 288 -7.70 23.88 -6.68
CA ALA A 288 -6.68 24.65 -5.96
C ALA A 288 -5.27 24.05 -6.14
N ALA A 289 -5.14 22.71 -6.09
CA ALA A 289 -3.86 22.04 -6.31
C ALA A 289 -3.32 22.24 -7.74
N LEU A 290 -4.20 22.22 -8.76
CA LEU A 290 -3.81 22.51 -10.15
C LEU A 290 -3.41 23.98 -10.33
N LEU A 291 -4.19 24.91 -9.80
CA LEU A 291 -3.89 26.34 -9.84
C LEU A 291 -2.60 26.69 -9.09
N ASP A 292 -2.33 26.02 -7.96
CA ASP A 292 -1.10 26.28 -7.22
C ASP A 292 0.15 25.74 -7.95
N ALA A 293 -0.01 24.69 -8.75
CA ALA A 293 1.07 24.14 -9.56
C ALA A 293 1.48 25.04 -10.74
N VAL A 294 0.59 25.88 -11.27
CA VAL A 294 0.92 26.82 -12.36
C VAL A 294 1.52 28.14 -11.84
N PRO A 295 2.36 28.82 -12.64
CA PRO A 295 2.93 30.12 -12.27
C PRO A 295 1.84 31.16 -11.93
N PRO A 296 2.05 32.03 -10.92
CA PRO A 296 1.04 32.99 -10.47
C PRO A 296 0.42 33.86 -11.56
N ALA A 297 1.21 34.26 -12.57
CA ALA A 297 0.75 35.09 -13.68
C ALA A 297 -0.32 34.41 -14.56
N ARG A 298 -0.34 33.07 -14.59
CA ARG A 298 -1.24 32.27 -15.44
C ARG A 298 -2.46 31.73 -14.71
N ARG A 299 -2.54 31.90 -13.39
CA ARG A 299 -3.62 31.37 -12.54
C ARG A 299 -4.97 32.01 -12.83
N ALA A 300 -4.98 33.31 -13.13
CA ALA A 300 -6.21 34.04 -13.46
C ALA A 300 -6.85 33.50 -14.74
N GLU A 301 -6.07 33.42 -15.81
CA GLU A 301 -6.50 32.89 -17.11
C GLU A 301 -7.03 31.45 -16.98
N LEU A 302 -6.30 30.56 -16.30
CA LEU A 302 -6.74 29.17 -16.12
C LEU A 302 -8.03 29.06 -15.28
N TYR A 303 -8.19 29.90 -14.26
CA TYR A 303 -9.41 29.94 -13.46
C TYR A 303 -10.60 30.42 -14.30
N ASP A 304 -10.44 31.49 -15.08
CA ASP A 304 -11.51 32.01 -15.92
C ASP A 304 -11.91 30.99 -17.01
N LEU A 305 -10.93 30.30 -17.62
CA LEU A 305 -11.18 29.19 -18.55
C LEU A 305 -11.94 28.03 -17.90
N ALA A 306 -11.62 27.67 -16.66
CA ALA A 306 -12.32 26.62 -15.92
C ALA A 306 -13.79 26.97 -15.62
N MET A 307 -14.14 28.26 -15.59
CA MET A 307 -15.47 28.78 -15.26
C MET A 307 -16.28 29.21 -16.51
N ALA A 308 -15.71 29.16 -17.71
CA ALA A 308 -16.30 29.76 -18.93
C ALA A 308 -17.70 29.22 -19.28
N GLU A 309 -17.99 27.96 -18.97
CA GLU A 309 -19.28 27.31 -19.26
C GLU A 309 -20.31 27.45 -18.13
N VAL A 310 -19.95 28.08 -17.01
CA VAL A 310 -20.80 28.22 -15.82
C VAL A 310 -21.38 29.62 -15.73
N ASP A 311 -22.66 29.73 -15.42
CA ASP A 311 -23.19 31.00 -14.92
C ASP A 311 -22.64 31.24 -13.50
N THR A 312 -21.58 32.06 -13.44
CA THR A 312 -20.89 32.35 -12.18
C THR A 312 -21.73 33.20 -11.22
N THR A 313 -22.88 33.75 -11.63
CA THR A 313 -23.74 34.57 -10.76
C THR A 313 -24.19 33.80 -9.51
N ALA A 314 -24.52 32.52 -9.66
CA ALA A 314 -24.98 31.64 -8.58
C ALA A 314 -23.84 30.88 -7.86
N LEU A 315 -22.64 30.80 -8.46
CA LEU A 315 -21.51 30.01 -7.94
C LEU A 315 -20.83 30.65 -6.71
N THR A 316 -20.57 29.84 -5.68
CA THR A 316 -19.70 30.21 -4.54
C THR A 316 -18.34 29.54 -4.69
N PRO A 317 -17.22 30.29 -4.86
CA PRO A 317 -15.89 29.69 -4.95
C PRO A 317 -15.47 29.01 -3.64
N ALA A 318 -14.80 27.86 -3.74
CA ALA A 318 -14.24 27.17 -2.58
C ALA A 318 -13.10 27.98 -1.93
N ALA A 319 -12.97 27.92 -0.60
CA ALA A 319 -11.97 28.67 0.15
C ALA A 319 -10.53 28.30 -0.23
N GLU A 320 -10.27 27.03 -0.56
CA GLU A 320 -8.96 26.55 -1.03
C GLU A 320 -8.58 27.17 -2.38
N VAL A 321 -9.56 27.37 -3.28
CA VAL A 321 -9.36 28.04 -4.56
C VAL A 321 -9.06 29.51 -4.34
N MET A 322 -9.85 30.19 -3.50
CA MET A 322 -9.62 31.61 -3.15
C MET A 322 -8.23 31.86 -2.55
N ALA A 323 -7.64 30.87 -1.86
CA ALA A 323 -6.32 30.99 -1.26
C ALA A 323 -5.16 31.02 -2.27
N VAL A 324 -5.34 30.47 -3.47
CA VAL A 324 -4.29 30.35 -4.49
C VAL A 324 -4.44 31.36 -5.64
N LEU A 325 -5.61 32.02 -5.74
CA LEU A 325 -5.91 33.02 -6.76
C LEU A 325 -5.10 34.32 -6.60
N PRO A 326 -4.70 34.96 -7.72
CA PRO A 326 -4.12 36.31 -7.72
C PRO A 326 -5.06 37.35 -7.09
N ALA A 327 -4.48 38.45 -6.58
CA ALA A 327 -5.25 39.47 -5.87
C ALA A 327 -6.43 40.05 -6.68
N PRO A 328 -6.27 40.46 -7.96
CA PRO A 328 -7.38 41.05 -8.72
C PRO A 328 -8.59 40.10 -8.86
N VAL A 329 -8.34 38.83 -9.16
CA VAL A 329 -9.40 37.81 -9.31
C VAL A 329 -10.07 37.54 -7.96
N ARG A 330 -9.27 37.43 -6.89
CA ARG A 330 -9.79 37.18 -5.55
C ARG A 330 -10.69 38.31 -5.05
N ILE A 331 -10.31 39.57 -5.32
CA ILE A 331 -11.12 40.75 -4.97
C ILE A 331 -12.39 40.81 -5.81
N ARG A 332 -12.29 40.54 -7.12
CA ARG A 332 -13.44 40.43 -8.03
C ARG A 332 -14.48 39.42 -7.50
N GLU A 333 -14.04 38.20 -7.18
CA GLU A 333 -14.92 37.16 -6.65
C GLU A 333 -15.49 37.49 -5.27
N ALA A 334 -14.68 38.07 -4.37
CA ALA A 334 -15.15 38.48 -3.04
C ALA A 334 -16.21 39.59 -3.12
N THR A 335 -15.99 40.59 -3.97
CA THR A 335 -16.94 41.68 -4.23
C THR A 335 -18.26 41.14 -4.80
N ARG A 336 -18.16 40.20 -5.76
CA ARG A 336 -19.33 39.50 -6.32
C ARG A 336 -20.09 38.75 -5.23
N MET A 337 -19.41 38.04 -4.34
CA MET A 337 -20.06 37.29 -3.26
C MET A 337 -20.74 38.21 -2.23
N LEU A 338 -20.11 39.32 -1.87
CA LEU A 338 -20.68 40.33 -0.96
C LEU A 338 -21.90 41.07 -1.57
N ALA A 339 -22.05 41.03 -2.89
CA ALA A 339 -23.23 41.58 -3.56
C ALA A 339 -24.49 40.72 -3.40
N ARG A 340 -24.36 39.46 -2.94
CA ARG A 340 -25.46 38.50 -2.93
C ARG A 340 -26.33 38.61 -1.67
N PRO A 341 -27.67 38.60 -1.80
CA PRO A 341 -28.59 38.65 -0.66
C PRO A 341 -28.27 37.59 0.42
N ARG A 342 -28.14 36.31 0.01
CA ARG A 342 -27.85 35.19 0.92
C ARG A 342 -26.58 35.35 1.76
N ILE A 343 -25.57 36.07 1.24
CA ILE A 343 -24.33 36.34 1.98
C ILE A 343 -24.54 37.50 2.94
N ARG A 344 -25.24 38.55 2.50
CA ARG A 344 -25.54 39.74 3.33
C ARG A 344 -26.41 39.43 4.55
N GLU A 345 -27.26 38.41 4.46
CA GLU A 345 -28.11 37.94 5.57
C GLU A 345 -27.32 37.33 6.73
N ARG A 346 -26.06 36.92 6.52
CA ARG A 346 -25.23 36.25 7.53
C ARG A 346 -23.95 37.02 7.78
N GLU A 347 -23.87 37.69 8.94
CA GLU A 347 -22.69 38.50 9.30
C GLU A 347 -21.38 37.71 9.24
N ALA A 348 -21.38 36.44 9.66
CA ALA A 348 -20.19 35.59 9.59
C ALA A 348 -19.68 35.38 8.14
N ASP A 349 -20.59 35.21 7.18
CA ASP A 349 -20.25 35.06 5.76
C ASP A 349 -19.73 36.38 5.18
N VAL A 350 -20.37 37.51 5.53
CA VAL A 350 -19.88 38.86 5.16
C VAL A 350 -18.44 39.07 5.66
N ARG A 351 -18.15 38.73 6.92
CA ARG A 351 -16.80 38.84 7.51
C ARG A 351 -15.79 37.95 6.77
N ALA A 352 -16.17 36.70 6.49
CA ALA A 352 -15.32 35.74 5.79
C ALA A 352 -14.97 36.19 4.35
N TRP A 353 -15.97 36.67 3.59
CA TRP A 353 -15.75 37.18 2.23
C TRP A 353 -15.02 38.52 2.21
N SER A 354 -15.28 39.41 3.18
CA SER A 354 -14.58 40.69 3.28
C SER A 354 -13.07 40.51 3.51
N ALA A 355 -12.65 39.44 4.19
CA ALA A 355 -11.23 39.13 4.40
C ALA A 355 -10.45 38.77 3.10
N TYR A 356 -11.13 38.67 1.96
CA TYR A 356 -10.53 38.46 0.65
C TYR A 356 -10.36 39.74 -0.18
N LEU A 357 -10.96 40.86 0.26
CA LEU A 357 -10.81 42.19 -0.32
C LEU A 357 -9.38 42.74 -0.12
N ASP A 358 -9.13 43.92 -0.68
CA ASP A 358 -7.90 44.67 -0.40
C ASP A 358 -7.82 45.09 1.07
N TRP A 359 -6.59 45.31 1.54
CA TRP A 359 -6.30 45.48 2.97
C TRP A 359 -7.17 46.54 3.67
N PRO A 360 -7.36 47.77 3.13
CA PRO A 360 -8.15 48.79 3.80
C PRO A 360 -9.59 48.33 4.07
N ASP A 361 -10.24 47.74 3.08
CA ASP A 361 -11.63 47.28 3.15
C ASP A 361 -11.76 46.04 4.04
N ALA A 362 -10.86 45.07 3.89
CA ALA A 362 -10.82 43.88 4.73
C ALA A 362 -10.60 44.22 6.21
N SER A 363 -9.70 45.18 6.48
CA SER A 363 -9.44 45.70 7.82
C SER A 363 -10.67 46.41 8.40
N ALA A 364 -11.30 47.29 7.62
CA ALA A 364 -12.47 48.05 8.05
C ALA A 364 -13.65 47.12 8.40
N ALA A 365 -13.90 46.11 7.57
CA ALA A 365 -14.99 45.14 7.76
C ALA A 365 -14.85 44.31 9.05
N LEU A 366 -13.63 44.07 9.54
CA LEU A 366 -13.38 43.26 10.75
C LEU A 366 -13.25 44.10 12.04
N ALA A 367 -13.18 45.44 11.93
CA ALA A 367 -12.85 46.32 13.05
C ALA A 367 -13.88 46.30 14.19
N ALA A 368 -15.17 46.12 13.88
CA ALA A 368 -16.23 46.00 14.87
C ALA A 368 -16.17 44.65 15.60
N THR A 369 -15.99 43.54 14.87
CA THR A 369 -15.96 42.19 15.44
C THR A 369 -14.75 41.97 16.35
N LEU A 370 -13.62 42.64 16.11
CA LEU A 370 -12.48 42.67 17.04
C LEU A 370 -12.79 43.32 18.41
N ARG A 371 -13.99 43.87 18.59
CA ARG A 371 -14.51 44.43 19.85
C ARG A 371 -15.79 43.72 20.30
N SER A 372 -16.17 42.59 19.68
CA SER A 372 -17.34 41.81 20.09
C SER A 372 -17.21 41.35 21.54
N GLY A 373 -18.33 41.20 22.24
CA GLY A 373 -18.38 40.56 23.56
C GLY A 373 -18.07 39.05 23.50
N ASP A 374 -18.28 38.42 22.35
CA ASP A 374 -18.08 36.98 22.12
C ASP A 374 -16.60 36.66 21.79
N ALA A 375 -16.02 35.70 22.51
CA ALA A 375 -14.62 35.32 22.36
C ALA A 375 -14.35 34.55 21.04
N ASP A 376 -15.28 33.72 20.58
CA ASP A 376 -15.13 32.95 19.35
C ASP A 376 -15.19 33.88 18.13
N GLU A 377 -16.08 34.88 18.16
CA GLU A 377 -16.11 35.93 17.13
C GLU A 377 -14.81 36.73 17.06
N ARG A 378 -14.24 37.11 18.22
CA ARG A 378 -12.93 37.80 18.27
C ARG A 378 -11.81 36.92 17.75
N ALA A 379 -11.77 35.64 18.12
CA ALA A 379 -10.77 34.68 17.64
C ALA A 379 -10.84 34.49 16.11
N GLN A 380 -12.06 34.38 15.56
CA GLN A 380 -12.29 34.30 14.13
C GLN A 380 -11.86 35.60 13.42
N ALA A 381 -12.23 36.76 13.96
CA ALA A 381 -11.87 38.06 13.40
C ALA A 381 -10.35 38.28 13.34
N TRP A 382 -9.61 37.91 14.39
CA TRP A 382 -8.15 37.94 14.38
C TRP A 382 -7.55 37.03 13.31
N THR A 383 -8.08 35.81 13.19
CA THR A 383 -7.64 34.84 12.18
C THR A 383 -7.88 35.37 10.75
N LEU A 384 -9.05 35.95 10.50
CA LEU A 384 -9.41 36.56 9.21
C LEU A 384 -8.55 37.79 8.90
N LEU A 385 -8.30 38.67 9.87
CA LEU A 385 -7.47 39.86 9.71
C LEU A 385 -6.02 39.48 9.34
N VAL A 386 -5.43 38.52 10.07
CA VAL A 386 -4.09 38.01 9.78
C VAL A 386 -4.04 37.32 8.42
N ALA A 387 -5.09 36.60 8.03
CA ALA A 387 -5.19 36.02 6.70
C ALA A 387 -5.30 37.07 5.59
N ALA A 388 -6.05 38.15 5.79
CA ALA A 388 -6.13 39.28 4.86
C ALA A 388 -4.77 39.97 4.70
N ALA A 389 -4.07 40.23 5.81
CA ALA A 389 -2.71 40.77 5.80
C ALA A 389 -1.75 39.88 5.01
N ARG A 390 -1.80 38.56 5.20
CA ARG A 390 -1.00 37.59 4.43
C ARG A 390 -1.25 37.70 2.93
N ARG A 391 -2.52 37.86 2.55
CA ARG A 391 -2.96 37.93 1.15
C ARG A 391 -2.55 39.23 0.45
N SER A 392 -2.36 40.31 1.20
CA SER A 392 -1.83 41.59 0.67
C SER A 392 -0.39 41.46 0.17
N ARG A 393 0.40 40.56 0.77
CA ARG A 393 1.85 40.42 0.55
C ARG A 393 2.65 41.71 0.77
N ASP A 394 2.10 42.67 1.51
CA ASP A 394 2.76 43.93 1.85
C ASP A 394 3.32 43.88 3.29
N PRO A 395 4.65 43.98 3.48
CA PRO A 395 5.25 44.04 4.81
C PRO A 395 4.75 45.19 5.68
N ARG A 396 4.34 46.33 5.11
CA ARG A 396 3.78 47.47 5.86
C ARG A 396 2.43 47.12 6.49
N VAL A 397 1.60 46.40 5.75
CA VAL A 397 0.32 45.86 6.24
C VAL A 397 0.56 44.87 7.38
N VAL A 398 1.57 44.01 7.25
CA VAL A 398 1.94 43.07 8.31
C VAL A 398 2.43 43.81 9.57
N ALA A 399 3.19 44.90 9.43
CA ALA A 399 3.61 45.72 10.56
C ALA A 399 2.42 46.36 11.29
N ASP A 400 1.43 46.90 10.57
CA ASP A 400 0.18 47.42 11.14
C ASP A 400 -0.57 46.32 11.93
N VAL A 401 -0.66 45.10 11.38
CA VAL A 401 -1.28 43.97 12.09
C VAL A 401 -0.54 43.62 13.37
N VAL A 402 0.80 43.58 13.36
CA VAL A 402 1.61 43.32 14.56
C VAL A 402 1.36 44.38 15.64
N VAL A 403 1.21 45.65 15.27
CA VAL A 403 0.85 46.72 16.21
C VAL A 403 -0.53 46.48 16.82
N ARG A 404 -1.54 46.15 15.99
CA ARG A 404 -2.90 45.88 16.46
C ARG A 404 -3.00 44.66 17.37
N LEU A 405 -2.19 43.63 17.10
CA LEU A 405 -2.09 42.42 17.94
C LEU A 405 -1.60 42.72 19.37
N GLY A 406 -1.05 43.91 19.65
CA GLY A 406 -0.79 44.35 21.03
C GLY A 406 -2.04 44.36 21.93
N ARG A 407 -3.25 44.40 21.36
CA ARG A 407 -4.52 44.25 22.11
C ARG A 407 -4.70 42.86 22.73
N LEU A 408 -3.97 41.85 22.27
CA LEU A 408 -4.06 40.47 22.77
C LEU A 408 -3.62 40.32 24.24
N ARG A 409 -2.93 41.31 24.81
CA ARG A 409 -2.56 41.34 26.24
C ARG A 409 -3.74 41.09 27.18
N ASN A 410 -4.92 41.61 26.83
CA ASN A 410 -6.14 41.50 27.65
C ASN A 410 -7.14 40.46 27.11
N GLU A 411 -6.77 39.67 26.10
CA GLU A 411 -7.63 38.60 25.55
C GLU A 411 -7.43 37.29 26.31
N GLN A 412 -8.44 36.43 26.30
CA GLN A 412 -8.37 35.07 26.85
C GLN A 412 -7.46 34.17 25.98
N ASP A 413 -6.84 33.16 26.58
CA ASP A 413 -5.90 32.27 25.89
C ASP A 413 -6.42 31.65 24.56
N PRO A 414 -7.67 31.16 24.42
CA PRO A 414 -8.15 30.60 23.15
C PRO A 414 -8.10 31.60 21.97
N VAL A 415 -8.41 32.87 22.25
CA VAL A 415 -8.33 33.97 21.27
C VAL A 415 -6.87 34.26 20.93
N ARG A 416 -6.01 34.36 21.95
CA ARG A 416 -4.58 34.61 21.83
C ARG A 416 -3.88 33.52 21.02
N ALA A 417 -4.14 32.25 21.35
CA ALA A 417 -3.59 31.07 20.68
C ALA A 417 -3.98 31.02 19.20
N SER A 418 -5.25 31.33 18.88
CA SER A 418 -5.75 31.37 17.49
C SER A 418 -5.06 32.46 16.67
N ALA A 419 -4.95 33.68 17.22
CA ALA A 419 -4.29 34.80 16.57
C ALA A 419 -2.79 34.56 16.35
N LEU A 420 -2.08 34.03 17.35
CA LEU A 420 -0.65 33.70 17.25
C LEU A 420 -0.39 32.56 16.26
N THR A 421 -1.29 31.56 16.22
CA THR A 421 -1.22 30.47 15.23
C THR A 421 -1.39 31.01 13.81
N ALA A 422 -2.30 31.96 13.61
CA ALA A 422 -2.44 32.63 12.32
C ALA A 422 -1.19 33.46 11.98
N LEU A 423 -0.64 34.19 12.95
CA LEU A 423 0.54 35.05 12.79
C LEU A 423 1.77 34.28 12.31
N ALA A 424 1.95 33.02 12.73
CA ALA A 424 3.03 32.14 12.24
C ALA A 424 3.08 32.06 10.70
N ARG A 425 1.94 32.21 10.01
CA ARG A 425 1.87 32.19 8.54
C ARG A 425 2.36 33.48 7.88
N LEU A 426 2.62 34.54 8.63
CA LEU A 426 3.16 35.82 8.17
C LEU A 426 4.69 35.90 8.23
N ALA A 427 5.38 34.88 8.77
CA ALA A 427 6.81 34.93 8.99
C ALA A 427 7.64 35.40 7.76
N PRO A 428 7.37 34.97 6.51
CA PRO A 428 8.12 35.45 5.34
C PRO A 428 8.01 36.96 5.07
N LEU A 429 6.98 37.63 5.59
CA LEU A 429 6.67 39.05 5.32
C LEU A 429 7.08 39.98 6.48
N LEU A 430 7.63 39.44 7.57
CA LEU A 430 8.13 40.26 8.67
C LEU A 430 9.38 41.04 8.27
N THR A 431 9.58 42.21 8.88
CA THR A 431 10.74 43.09 8.68
C THR A 431 11.35 43.45 10.02
N ALA A 432 12.52 44.11 10.01
CA ALA A 432 13.17 44.58 11.24
C ALA A 432 12.23 45.43 12.12
N ASP A 433 11.37 46.24 11.51
CA ASP A 433 10.44 47.15 12.20
C ASP A 433 9.37 46.43 13.02
N THR A 434 9.06 45.16 12.71
CA THR A 434 8.07 44.39 13.46
C THR A 434 8.63 43.79 14.75
N ALA A 435 9.96 43.72 14.91
CA ALA A 435 10.63 43.03 16.02
C ALA A 435 10.22 43.58 17.40
N ALA A 436 10.10 44.90 17.55
CA ALA A 436 9.69 45.52 18.82
C ALA A 436 8.24 45.18 19.18
N GLY A 437 7.35 45.15 18.19
CA GLY A 437 5.96 44.73 18.38
C GLY A 437 5.83 43.26 18.75
N LEU A 438 6.58 42.39 18.07
CA LEU A 438 6.63 40.96 18.37
C LEU A 438 7.22 40.67 19.76
N THR A 439 8.22 41.45 20.19
CA THR A 439 8.80 41.33 21.54
C THR A 439 7.75 41.58 22.60
N ARG A 440 7.03 42.70 22.51
CA ARG A 440 5.91 43.01 23.43
C ARG A 440 4.85 41.93 23.42
N LEU A 441 4.43 41.48 22.24
CA LEU A 441 3.43 40.42 22.08
C LEU A 441 3.86 39.11 22.75
N THR A 442 5.15 38.76 22.65
CA THR A 442 5.71 37.56 23.26
C THR A 442 5.73 37.67 24.78
N THR A 443 6.23 38.79 25.31
CA THR A 443 6.25 39.07 26.75
C THR A 443 4.84 39.04 27.34
N ASP A 444 3.90 39.76 26.74
CA ASP A 444 2.50 39.80 27.18
C ASP A 444 1.85 38.40 27.17
N ALA A 445 2.16 37.57 26.16
CA ALA A 445 1.60 36.22 26.05
C ALA A 445 2.21 35.22 27.04
N VAL A 446 3.50 35.38 27.39
CA VAL A 446 4.20 34.50 28.34
C VAL A 446 3.89 34.89 29.80
N ASP A 447 3.76 36.20 30.08
CA ASP A 447 3.45 36.71 31.42
C ASP A 447 1.96 36.52 31.80
N ALA A 448 1.10 36.21 30.83
CA ALA A 448 -0.31 35.96 31.07
C ALA A 448 -0.52 34.70 31.93
N ARG A 449 -1.29 34.85 33.02
CA ARG A 449 -1.59 33.76 33.97
C ARG A 449 -2.25 32.54 33.31
N ASP A 450 -3.02 32.75 32.24
CA ASP A 450 -3.76 31.72 31.52
C ASP A 450 -3.01 31.14 30.30
N ALA A 451 -1.73 31.47 30.11
CA ALA A 451 -0.95 31.03 28.96
C ALA A 451 -0.89 29.49 28.82
N SER A 452 -1.39 28.97 27.71
CA SER A 452 -1.46 27.53 27.46
C SER A 452 -0.28 26.97 26.66
N ALA A 453 -0.23 25.63 26.57
CA ALA A 453 0.65 24.91 25.65
C ALA A 453 0.42 25.29 24.17
N ALA A 454 -0.79 25.69 23.79
CA ALA A 454 -1.11 26.09 22.42
C ALA A 454 -0.47 27.45 22.09
N THR A 455 -0.57 28.43 23.00
CA THR A 455 0.07 29.74 22.89
C THR A 455 1.59 29.62 22.79
N THR A 456 2.22 28.87 23.69
CA THR A 456 3.68 28.65 23.67
C THR A 456 4.16 27.91 22.42
N THR A 457 3.39 26.92 21.93
CA THR A 457 3.69 26.22 20.66
C THR A 457 3.58 27.16 19.46
N ALA A 458 2.58 28.04 19.42
CA ALA A 458 2.41 29.00 18.33
C ALA A 458 3.58 30.00 18.26
N LEU A 459 4.04 30.52 19.41
CA LEU A 459 5.19 31.41 19.52
C LEU A 459 6.50 30.72 19.11
N SER A 460 6.75 29.50 19.59
CA SER A 460 7.92 28.71 19.19
C SER A 460 7.93 28.43 17.68
N ARG A 461 6.77 28.11 17.10
CA ARG A 461 6.62 27.90 15.66
C ARG A 461 6.96 29.16 14.86
N LEU A 462 6.44 30.31 15.29
CA LEU A 462 6.71 31.61 14.67
C LEU A 462 8.19 31.99 14.78
N ALA A 463 8.81 31.85 15.95
CA ALA A 463 10.24 32.10 16.15
C ALA A 463 11.10 31.22 15.23
N GLY A 464 10.77 29.93 15.11
CA GLY A 464 11.44 29.02 14.19
C GLY A 464 11.26 29.39 12.71
N ASP A 465 10.08 29.86 12.31
CA ASP A 465 9.85 30.37 10.94
C ASP A 465 10.63 31.67 10.68
N VAL A 466 10.71 32.58 11.66
CA VAL A 466 11.49 33.82 11.55
C VAL A 466 12.98 33.52 11.39
N LEU A 467 13.54 32.59 12.16
CA LEU A 467 14.93 32.18 11.98
C LEU A 467 15.18 31.56 10.58
N ALA A 468 14.19 30.86 10.02
CA ALA A 468 14.31 30.29 8.69
C ALA A 468 14.31 31.35 7.57
N HIS A 469 13.51 32.41 7.73
CA HIS A 469 13.32 33.44 6.71
C HIS A 469 14.25 34.66 6.87
N HIS A 470 14.63 35.02 8.09
CA HIS A 470 15.18 36.34 8.44
C HIS A 470 16.41 36.29 9.36
N VAL A 471 17.23 35.24 9.28
CA VAL A 471 18.42 35.12 10.15
C VAL A 471 19.40 36.31 10.03
N ASP A 472 19.46 36.94 8.85
CA ASP A 472 20.37 38.06 8.56
C ASP A 472 19.83 39.40 9.07
N ALA A 473 18.53 39.47 9.42
CA ALA A 473 17.92 40.65 10.00
C ALA A 473 18.10 40.62 11.53
N THR A 474 19.17 41.28 12.02
CA THR A 474 19.55 41.29 13.44
C THR A 474 18.38 41.48 14.41
N PRO A 475 17.47 42.47 14.25
CA PRO A 475 16.36 42.67 15.20
C PRO A 475 15.39 41.48 15.28
N LEU A 476 15.05 40.86 14.14
CA LEU A 476 14.15 39.71 14.09
C LEU A 476 14.82 38.44 14.59
N ARG A 477 16.12 38.27 14.30
CA ARG A 477 16.93 37.18 14.84
C ARG A 477 16.96 37.25 16.37
N GLU A 478 17.30 38.41 16.94
CA GLU A 478 17.33 38.60 18.40
C GLU A 478 15.97 38.37 19.04
N TRP A 479 14.89 38.87 18.42
CA TRP A 479 13.53 38.57 18.88
C TRP A 479 13.23 37.07 18.89
N ALA A 480 13.52 36.35 17.80
CA ALA A 480 13.21 34.92 17.73
C ALA A 480 13.95 34.11 18.79
N LEU A 481 15.20 34.47 19.08
CA LEU A 481 16.02 33.86 20.12
C LEU A 481 15.47 34.16 21.52
N LEU A 482 15.09 35.42 21.79
CA LEU A 482 14.44 35.82 23.03
C LEU A 482 13.11 35.09 23.23
N THR A 483 12.29 34.95 22.18
CA THR A 483 11.03 34.22 22.24
C THR A 483 11.23 32.77 22.61
N ILE A 484 12.22 32.11 22.01
CA ILE A 484 12.59 30.73 22.35
C ILE A 484 13.00 30.64 23.83
N ASP A 485 13.77 31.59 24.35
CA ASP A 485 14.15 31.64 25.76
C ASP A 485 12.92 31.79 26.68
N LEU A 486 12.07 32.79 26.41
CA LEU A 486 10.88 33.10 27.21
C LEU A 486 9.85 31.96 27.23
N VAL A 487 9.58 31.29 26.10
CA VAL A 487 8.66 30.14 26.10
C VAL A 487 9.24 28.90 26.77
N SER A 488 10.54 28.91 27.08
CA SER A 488 11.27 27.78 27.65
C SER A 488 11.51 27.89 29.16
N THR A 489 11.20 29.01 29.81
CA THR A 489 11.46 29.23 31.25
C THR A 489 10.40 28.63 32.18
N GLY A 490 9.27 28.16 31.64
CA GLY A 490 8.25 27.41 32.39
C GLY A 490 8.70 26.00 32.82
N ALA A 491 7.95 25.35 33.70
CA ALA A 491 8.21 23.98 34.18
C ALA A 491 8.19 22.88 33.09
N ASN A 492 7.86 23.23 31.84
CA ASN A 492 7.69 22.31 30.72
C ASN A 492 8.84 22.41 29.70
N VAL A 493 9.21 21.26 29.12
CA VAL A 493 10.21 21.15 28.04
C VAL A 493 9.71 21.91 26.81
N PRO A 494 10.55 22.75 26.15
CA PRO A 494 10.10 23.52 25.00
C PRO A 494 9.81 22.65 23.78
N VAL A 495 8.68 22.91 23.13
CA VAL A 495 8.36 22.32 21.83
C VAL A 495 9.05 23.15 20.75
N LEU A 496 10.29 22.82 20.41
CA LEU A 496 11.03 23.47 19.34
C LEU A 496 10.57 22.96 17.96
N ARG A 497 10.58 23.86 16.98
CA ARG A 497 10.37 23.49 15.58
C ARG A 497 11.50 22.58 15.07
N ARG A 498 11.21 21.73 14.09
CA ARG A 498 12.19 20.93 13.35
C ARG A 498 13.11 21.81 12.50
N PHE A 499 14.10 22.43 13.15
CA PHE A 499 15.13 23.27 12.54
C PHE A 499 15.88 22.57 11.39
N ASP A 500 16.04 21.25 11.44
CA ASP A 500 16.63 20.47 10.35
C ASP A 500 15.85 20.50 9.03
N LEU A 501 14.55 20.83 9.08
CA LEU A 501 13.69 20.96 7.91
C LEU A 501 13.57 22.39 7.41
N VAL A 502 13.83 23.40 8.25
CA VAL A 502 13.59 24.80 7.93
C VAL A 502 14.86 25.66 7.79
N LEU A 503 15.91 25.38 8.56
CA LEU A 503 17.15 26.15 8.48
C LEU A 503 17.98 25.74 7.25
N ARG A 504 18.73 26.69 6.69
CA ARG A 504 19.76 26.41 5.67
C ARG A 504 20.95 25.72 6.32
N ARG A 505 21.73 24.96 5.54
CA ARG A 505 22.94 24.30 6.07
C ARG A 505 23.95 25.35 6.56
N GLY A 506 24.53 25.13 7.73
CA GLY A 506 25.46 26.04 8.40
C GLY A 506 24.81 26.98 9.43
N GLN A 507 23.51 27.27 9.32
CA GLN A 507 22.80 28.10 10.30
C GLN A 507 22.60 27.38 11.65
N GLU A 508 22.65 26.05 11.66
CA GLU A 508 22.61 25.26 12.90
C GLU A 508 23.67 25.68 13.92
N THR A 509 24.87 26.06 13.48
CA THR A 509 25.96 26.49 14.36
C THR A 509 25.63 27.83 15.03
N VAL A 510 25.07 28.79 14.27
CA VAL A 510 24.66 30.11 14.79
C VAL A 510 23.60 29.98 15.88
N VAL A 511 22.61 29.11 15.66
CA VAL A 511 21.56 28.83 16.65
C VAL A 511 22.14 28.17 17.91
N VAL A 512 23.05 27.21 17.75
CA VAL A 512 23.68 26.53 18.89
C VAL A 512 24.57 27.48 19.68
N ASP A 513 25.38 28.32 19.02
CA ASP A 513 26.27 29.25 19.73
C ASP A 513 25.49 30.28 20.56
N ARG A 514 24.35 30.77 20.04
CA ARG A 514 23.48 31.66 20.81
C ARG A 514 22.79 30.94 21.97
N LEU A 515 22.22 29.76 21.73
CA LEU A 515 21.47 29.02 22.74
C LEU A 515 22.37 28.27 23.73
N ARG A 516 23.70 28.24 23.50
CA ARG A 516 24.67 27.54 24.35
C ARG A 516 24.57 27.97 25.80
N GLY A 517 24.58 29.28 26.07
CA GLY A 517 24.52 29.81 27.44
C GLY A 517 23.25 29.39 28.17
N TRP A 518 22.11 29.35 27.47
CA TRP A 518 20.84 28.84 28.01
C TRP A 518 20.92 27.34 28.33
N VAL A 519 21.46 26.53 27.41
CA VAL A 519 21.64 25.09 27.64
C VAL A 519 22.59 24.83 28.82
N GLU A 520 23.73 25.51 28.88
CA GLU A 520 24.72 25.37 29.95
C GLU A 520 24.17 25.81 31.31
N ALA A 521 23.44 26.93 31.35
CA ALA A 521 22.79 27.40 32.56
C ALA A 521 21.66 26.46 33.02
N GLY A 522 20.97 25.79 32.09
CA GLY A 522 20.03 24.71 32.40
C GLY A 522 20.73 23.49 33.00
N MET A 523 21.81 23.03 32.36
CA MET A 523 22.63 21.91 32.84
C MET A 523 23.22 22.18 34.24
N ALA A 524 23.70 23.40 34.50
CA ALA A 524 24.22 23.81 35.81
C ALA A 524 23.16 23.73 36.94
N ARG A 525 21.88 23.86 36.59
CA ARG A 525 20.73 23.71 37.51
C ARG A 525 20.12 22.29 37.48
N GLY A 526 20.78 21.33 36.83
CA GLY A 526 20.29 19.96 36.69
C GLY A 526 19.14 19.77 35.70
N ARG A 527 18.80 20.78 34.87
CA ARG A 527 17.71 20.74 33.89
C ARG A 527 18.26 20.51 32.48
N TYR A 528 18.15 19.27 31.99
CA TYR A 528 18.70 18.85 30.68
C TYR A 528 17.70 18.88 29.51
N GLY A 529 16.44 19.22 29.77
CA GLY A 529 15.40 19.41 28.75
C GLY A 529 15.84 20.31 27.58
N PRO A 530 16.47 21.48 27.83
CA PRO A 530 17.04 22.36 26.81
C PRO A 530 17.98 21.68 25.81
N LEU A 531 18.93 20.90 26.33
CA LEU A 531 19.91 20.16 25.52
C LEU A 531 19.22 19.18 24.56
N PHE A 532 18.26 18.42 25.08
CA PHE A 532 17.56 17.40 24.29
C PHE A 532 16.59 18.01 23.28
N ALA A 533 15.86 19.06 23.66
CA ALA A 533 14.97 19.77 22.76
C ALA A 533 15.75 20.33 21.55
N LEU A 534 16.90 20.99 21.79
CA LEU A 534 17.74 21.53 20.73
C LEU A 534 18.31 20.43 19.82
N THR A 535 18.73 19.31 20.41
CA THR A 535 19.22 18.15 19.65
C THR A 535 18.12 17.54 18.76
N VAL A 536 16.90 17.44 19.27
CA VAL A 536 15.73 16.94 18.50
C VAL A 536 15.35 17.90 17.38
N ALA A 537 15.37 19.21 17.64
CA ALA A 537 15.08 20.24 16.66
C ALA A 537 16.06 20.21 15.48
N LEU A 538 17.34 20.00 15.75
CA LEU A 538 18.40 19.91 14.73
C LEU A 538 18.51 18.54 14.04
N GLY A 539 17.76 17.54 14.51
CA GLY A 539 17.69 16.20 13.90
C GLY A 539 19.07 15.61 13.57
N GLY A 540 19.21 15.07 12.36
CA GLY A 540 20.48 14.49 11.91
C GLY A 540 21.62 15.52 11.72
N ARG A 541 21.32 16.82 11.68
CA ARG A 541 22.34 17.88 11.56
C ARG A 541 23.09 18.11 12.88
N ALA A 542 22.46 17.80 14.02
CA ALA A 542 23.09 17.89 15.34
C ALA A 542 24.42 17.12 15.45
N ARG A 543 24.56 16.03 14.67
CA ARG A 543 25.78 15.20 14.59
C ARG A 543 27.03 15.98 14.15
N ARG A 544 26.83 17.07 13.40
CA ARG A 544 27.90 17.88 12.80
C ARG A 544 28.25 19.14 13.58
N VAL A 545 27.61 19.38 14.75
CA VAL A 545 27.86 20.56 15.57
C VAL A 545 28.71 20.17 16.78
N PRO A 546 30.04 20.43 16.79
CA PRO A 546 30.95 19.92 17.82
C PRO A 546 30.57 20.36 19.23
N ALA A 547 30.15 21.62 19.39
CA ALA A 547 29.72 22.17 20.67
C ALA A 547 28.55 21.41 21.29
N LEU A 548 27.55 21.03 20.48
CA LEU A 548 26.42 20.26 20.94
C LEU A 548 26.80 18.82 21.28
N GLN A 549 27.73 18.23 20.52
CA GLN A 549 28.27 16.90 20.80
C GLN A 549 29.06 16.88 22.13
N GLU A 550 29.79 17.94 22.44
CA GLU A 550 30.50 18.10 23.72
C GLU A 550 29.53 18.22 24.90
N LEU A 551 28.47 19.03 24.77
CA LEU A 551 27.43 19.13 25.81
C LEU A 551 26.70 17.80 26.05
N LEU A 552 26.41 17.05 24.97
CA LEU A 552 25.88 15.70 25.08
C LEU A 552 26.84 14.76 25.80
N ARG A 553 28.15 14.83 25.50
CA ARG A 553 29.17 14.03 26.17
C ARG A 553 29.30 14.34 27.66
N ARG A 554 29.26 15.62 28.03
CA ARG A 554 29.23 16.07 29.44
C ARG A 554 28.01 15.52 30.18
N ALA A 555 26.86 15.48 29.53
CA ALA A 555 25.61 14.95 30.10
C ALA A 555 25.60 13.41 30.31
N ILE A 556 26.66 12.70 29.91
CA ILE A 556 26.86 11.26 30.18
C ILE A 556 27.67 11.04 31.49
N GLY A 557 28.27 12.09 32.04
CA GLY A 557 29.17 12.03 33.21
C GLY A 557 28.57 11.30 34.43
N PRO A 558 29.43 10.81 35.35
CA PRO A 558 29.02 9.95 36.46
C PRO A 558 27.98 10.59 37.39
N ASP A 559 28.03 11.92 37.56
CA ASP A 559 27.18 12.67 38.49
C ASP A 559 25.78 13.01 37.93
N THR A 560 25.43 12.49 36.75
CA THR A 560 24.15 12.75 36.09
C THR A 560 23.11 11.67 36.38
N LEU A 561 21.84 12.09 36.52
CA LEU A 561 20.72 11.17 36.73
C LEU A 561 20.63 10.11 35.60
N PRO A 562 20.29 8.83 35.90
CA PRO A 562 20.25 7.77 34.90
C PRO A 562 19.31 8.06 33.71
N SER A 563 18.17 8.71 33.94
CA SER A 563 17.23 9.08 32.86
C SER A 563 17.82 10.09 31.88
N VAL A 564 18.60 11.05 32.37
CA VAL A 564 19.32 12.05 31.58
C VAL A 564 20.45 11.39 30.80
N ALA A 565 21.31 10.63 31.48
CA ALA A 565 22.44 9.94 30.87
C ALA A 565 21.97 8.97 29.76
N ARG A 566 20.87 8.23 29.97
CA ARG A 566 20.26 7.37 28.95
C ARG A 566 19.91 8.14 27.68
N THR A 567 19.28 9.30 27.83
CA THR A 567 18.87 10.15 26.70
C THR A 567 20.09 10.75 26.01
N ALA A 568 21.07 11.23 26.76
CA ALA A 568 22.33 11.76 26.23
C ALA A 568 23.11 10.70 25.43
N ILE A 569 23.28 9.48 25.97
CA ILE A 569 23.91 8.35 25.28
C ILE A 569 23.19 8.03 23.96
N ALA A 570 21.85 7.95 23.99
CA ALA A 570 21.06 7.68 22.78
C ALA A 570 21.31 8.71 21.67
N ARG A 571 21.40 10.00 22.03
CA ARG A 571 21.63 11.09 21.07
C ARG A 571 23.08 11.20 20.64
N TRP A 572 24.03 10.92 21.52
CA TRP A 572 25.46 10.99 21.23
C TRP A 572 25.96 9.83 20.36
N LEU A 573 25.38 8.65 20.52
CA LEU A 573 25.65 7.47 19.68
C LEU A 573 24.87 7.45 18.36
N ASP A 574 24.07 8.49 18.08
CA ASP A 574 23.20 8.54 16.90
C ASP A 574 24.01 8.54 15.58
N ASP A 575 25.22 9.13 15.53
CA ASP A 575 26.08 9.13 14.34
C ASP A 575 26.74 7.77 14.07
N PRO A 576 26.39 7.03 13.00
CA PRO A 576 26.98 5.74 12.68
C PRO A 576 28.49 5.78 12.45
N ARG A 577 29.07 6.93 12.07
CA ARG A 577 30.50 7.04 11.75
C ARG A 577 31.39 6.93 12.97
N THR A 578 31.01 7.58 14.07
CA THR A 578 31.79 7.64 15.32
C THR A 578 31.24 6.73 16.41
N ARG A 579 30.03 6.16 16.22
CA ARG A 579 29.35 5.29 17.19
C ARG A 579 30.27 4.20 17.74
N ALA A 580 31.04 3.53 16.88
CA ALA A 580 31.90 2.43 17.28
C ALA A 580 33.01 2.86 18.27
N GLU A 581 33.60 4.04 18.07
CA GLU A 581 34.63 4.57 18.96
C GLU A 581 34.00 5.05 20.27
N ARG A 582 32.93 5.85 20.18
CA ARG A 582 32.21 6.43 21.32
C ARG A 582 31.63 5.40 22.28
N VAL A 583 31.24 4.22 21.78
CA VAL A 583 30.70 3.14 22.64
C VAL A 583 31.72 2.66 23.67
N ALA A 584 33.00 2.55 23.32
CA ALA A 584 34.02 2.19 24.31
C ALA A 584 34.10 3.24 25.42
N GLU A 585 34.10 4.53 25.03
CA GLU A 585 34.11 5.64 25.97
C GLU A 585 32.90 5.66 26.90
N VAL A 586 31.69 5.35 26.39
CA VAL A 586 30.49 5.20 27.24
C VAL A 586 30.68 4.10 28.29
N LEU A 587 31.25 2.95 27.91
CA LEU A 587 31.47 1.84 28.83
C LEU A 587 32.57 2.12 29.86
N ASP A 588 33.56 2.96 29.51
CA ASP A 588 34.61 3.38 30.44
C ASP A 588 34.06 4.38 31.48
N VAL A 589 33.08 5.19 31.11
CA VAL A 589 32.36 6.06 32.07
C VAL A 589 31.41 5.26 32.96
N ASP A 590 30.65 4.31 32.41
CA ASP A 590 29.79 3.42 33.18
C ASP A 590 29.57 2.08 32.45
N ALA A 591 30.12 1.00 33.00
CA ALA A 591 30.02 -0.34 32.41
C ALA A 591 28.57 -0.85 32.29
N SER A 592 27.65 -0.40 33.16
CA SER A 592 26.23 -0.78 33.09
C SER A 592 25.49 -0.19 31.90
N ALA A 593 26.07 0.80 31.20
CA ALA A 593 25.51 1.35 29.97
C ALA A 593 25.35 0.30 28.86
N VAL A 594 26.05 -0.83 28.96
CA VAL A 594 25.86 -2.01 28.11
C VAL A 594 24.39 -2.48 28.06
N ALA A 595 23.61 -2.26 29.13
CA ALA A 595 22.20 -2.63 29.19
C ALA A 595 21.30 -1.75 28.30
N LEU A 596 21.80 -0.62 27.80
CA LEU A 596 21.06 0.26 26.89
C LEU A 596 21.07 -0.33 25.47
N HIS A 597 19.88 -0.39 24.84
CA HIS A 597 19.69 -1.01 23.52
C HIS A 597 20.70 -0.53 22.47
N GLN A 598 20.93 0.78 22.38
CA GLN A 598 21.84 1.38 21.39
C GLN A 598 23.32 1.01 21.62
N VAL A 599 23.73 0.81 22.88
CA VAL A 599 25.10 0.44 23.25
C VAL A 599 25.31 -1.03 22.90
N TRP A 600 24.40 -1.90 23.36
CA TRP A 600 24.42 -3.33 23.05
C TRP A 600 24.38 -3.60 21.54
N HIS A 601 23.50 -2.90 20.80
CA HIS A 601 23.43 -3.00 19.34
C HIS A 601 24.78 -2.66 18.68
N ALA A 602 25.46 -1.61 19.13
CA ALA A 602 26.73 -1.19 18.54
C ALA A 602 27.87 -2.16 18.85
N ILE A 603 27.92 -2.70 20.08
CA ILE A 603 28.87 -3.77 20.47
C ILE A 603 28.66 -5.00 19.57
N GLY A 604 27.41 -5.50 19.47
CA GLY A 604 27.11 -6.70 18.69
C GLY A 604 27.36 -6.55 17.19
N THR A 605 27.25 -5.36 16.62
CA THR A 605 27.37 -5.16 15.16
C THR A 605 28.73 -4.62 14.69
N SER A 606 29.39 -3.78 15.50
CA SER A 606 30.53 -2.97 15.05
C SER A 606 31.76 -3.05 15.96
N ARG A 607 31.57 -3.29 17.26
CA ARG A 607 32.64 -3.44 18.27
C ARG A 607 32.60 -4.81 18.94
N THR A 608 32.67 -5.85 18.12
CA THR A 608 32.61 -7.24 18.59
C THR A 608 33.81 -7.62 19.47
N ASP A 609 34.89 -6.84 19.45
CA ASP A 609 36.02 -6.93 20.38
C ASP A 609 35.60 -6.68 21.85
N LEU A 610 34.53 -5.92 22.09
CA LEU A 610 34.04 -5.59 23.42
C LEU A 610 33.02 -6.61 23.97
N LEU A 611 32.63 -7.63 23.18
CA LEU A 611 31.61 -8.61 23.58
C LEU A 611 32.04 -9.42 24.81
N ASP A 612 33.32 -9.81 24.89
CA ASP A 612 33.84 -10.59 26.01
C ASP A 612 33.80 -9.77 27.30
N ARG A 613 34.29 -8.53 27.24
CA ARG A 613 34.19 -7.55 28.34
C ARG A 613 32.73 -7.36 28.80
N ALA A 614 31.78 -7.36 27.86
CA ALA A 614 30.35 -7.17 28.15
C ALA A 614 29.65 -8.41 28.74
N MET A 615 30.09 -9.63 28.41
CA MET A 615 29.39 -10.88 28.77
C MET A 615 30.06 -11.66 29.91
N ASP A 616 31.37 -11.49 30.14
CA ASP A 616 32.10 -12.28 31.14
C ASP A 616 31.84 -11.82 32.57
N ARG A 617 31.65 -10.51 32.77
CA ARG A 617 31.38 -9.92 34.08
C ARG A 617 29.98 -9.32 34.12
N ALA A 618 29.26 -9.57 35.22
CA ALA A 618 27.98 -8.91 35.44
C ALA A 618 28.19 -7.38 35.49
N PRO A 619 27.54 -6.59 34.62
CA PRO A 619 27.71 -5.15 34.63
C PRO A 619 27.19 -4.56 35.95
N ARG A 620 27.94 -3.61 36.51
CA ARG A 620 27.55 -2.84 37.69
C ARG A 620 27.59 -1.36 37.34
N GLY A 621 26.61 -0.60 37.84
CA GLY A 621 26.50 0.83 37.59
C GLY A 621 25.05 1.29 37.54
N ARG A 622 24.82 2.52 37.06
CA ARG A 622 23.56 3.23 37.24
C ARG A 622 22.38 2.72 36.41
N PHE A 623 22.61 1.84 35.43
CA PHE A 623 21.60 1.34 34.48
C PHE A 623 21.15 -0.10 34.73
N VAL A 624 21.73 -0.78 35.72
CA VAL A 624 21.39 -2.15 36.11
C VAL A 624 21.08 -2.15 37.60
N GLU A 625 19.98 -2.79 37.99
CA GLU A 625 19.58 -2.89 39.39
C GLU A 625 20.60 -3.68 40.21
N ALA A 626 20.85 -3.22 41.44
CA ALA A 626 21.81 -3.88 42.34
C ALA A 626 21.33 -5.29 42.70
N GLY A 627 22.19 -6.28 42.55
CA GLY A 627 21.88 -7.69 42.82
C GLY A 627 21.25 -8.44 41.64
N THR A 628 20.80 -7.75 40.59
CA THR A 628 20.22 -8.38 39.40
C THR A 628 21.29 -8.66 38.35
N ARG A 629 21.43 -9.93 37.93
CA ARG A 629 22.31 -10.28 36.81
C ARG A 629 21.65 -9.85 35.50
N TRP A 630 22.20 -8.84 34.86
CA TRP A 630 21.78 -8.46 33.51
C TRP A 630 22.16 -9.55 32.50
N VAL A 631 21.18 -9.94 31.69
CA VAL A 631 21.35 -10.84 30.54
C VAL A 631 20.81 -10.13 29.28
N PRO A 632 21.62 -9.97 28.22
CA PRO A 632 21.15 -9.32 27.01
C PRO A 632 20.06 -10.15 26.31
N ALA A 633 18.89 -9.57 26.05
CA ALA A 633 17.72 -10.31 25.55
C ALA A 633 17.82 -10.79 24.08
N TRP A 634 18.79 -10.31 23.31
CA TRP A 634 18.95 -10.61 21.89
C TRP A 634 20.40 -10.44 21.42
N ALA A 635 20.77 -10.99 20.26
CA ALA A 635 22.14 -10.99 19.75
C ALA A 635 22.28 -10.20 18.42
N PRO A 636 22.54 -8.88 18.46
CA PRO A 636 22.71 -8.06 17.27
C PRO A 636 23.88 -8.53 16.42
N GLY A 637 23.63 -8.82 15.13
CA GLY A 637 24.70 -9.16 14.20
C GLY A 637 25.46 -10.45 14.57
N ALA A 638 24.81 -11.39 15.27
CA ALA A 638 25.46 -12.58 15.83
C ALA A 638 26.24 -13.44 14.82
N ALA A 639 25.86 -13.43 13.54
CA ALA A 639 26.59 -14.08 12.46
C ALA A 639 28.04 -13.57 12.31
N HIS A 640 28.35 -12.40 12.86
CA HIS A 640 29.66 -11.78 12.85
C HIS A 640 30.48 -12.04 14.12
N TRP A 641 29.93 -12.74 15.12
CA TRP A 641 30.62 -12.99 16.40
C TRP A 641 31.58 -14.18 16.29
N LEU A 642 32.53 -14.27 17.22
CA LEU A 642 33.37 -15.46 17.36
C LEU A 642 32.55 -16.63 17.93
N PRO A 643 32.91 -17.90 17.63
CA PRO A 643 32.23 -19.06 18.20
C PRO A 643 32.15 -19.04 19.73
N ARG A 644 33.24 -18.67 20.40
CA ARG A 644 33.29 -18.52 21.87
C ARG A 644 32.33 -17.44 22.39
N GLN A 645 32.14 -16.35 21.64
CA GLN A 645 31.20 -15.28 21.99
C GLN A 645 29.74 -15.73 21.81
N GLN A 646 29.44 -16.47 20.74
CA GLN A 646 28.13 -17.06 20.53
C GLN A 646 27.80 -18.07 21.64
N ALA A 647 28.74 -18.97 21.96
CA ALA A 647 28.59 -19.94 23.04
C ALA A 647 28.35 -19.24 24.38
N ARG A 648 29.14 -18.21 24.70
CA ARG A 648 28.97 -17.44 25.93
C ARG A 648 27.60 -16.76 26.03
N PHE A 649 27.10 -16.20 24.93
CA PHE A 649 25.74 -15.64 24.91
C PHE A 649 24.68 -16.71 25.14
N VAL A 650 24.83 -17.90 24.52
CA VAL A 650 23.93 -19.04 24.73
C VAL A 650 23.94 -19.50 26.17
N GLU A 651 25.10 -19.60 26.82
CA GLU A 651 25.22 -19.91 28.26
C GLU A 651 24.45 -18.91 29.13
N LEU A 652 24.53 -17.61 28.82
CA LEU A 652 23.78 -16.58 29.54
C LEU A 652 22.27 -16.73 29.34
N GLN A 653 21.83 -17.06 28.13
CA GLN A 653 20.42 -17.32 27.82
C GLN A 653 19.89 -18.59 28.49
N GLU A 654 20.73 -19.62 28.63
CA GLU A 654 20.37 -20.87 29.30
C GLU A 654 19.95 -20.63 30.75
N LEU A 655 20.60 -19.68 31.45
CA LEU A 655 20.20 -19.26 32.79
C LEU A 655 18.76 -18.71 32.82
N VAL A 656 18.35 -17.95 31.79
CA VAL A 656 16.99 -17.41 31.68
C VAL A 656 15.99 -18.53 31.41
N VAL A 657 16.34 -19.50 30.56
CA VAL A 657 15.45 -20.63 30.24
C VAL A 657 15.28 -21.59 31.43
N ALA A 658 16.31 -21.78 32.24
CA ALA A 658 16.28 -22.64 33.42
C ALA A 658 15.55 -22.01 34.62
N ASP A 659 15.47 -20.69 34.70
CA ASP A 659 14.86 -19.98 35.83
C ASP A 659 13.34 -19.87 35.70
N ALA A 660 12.61 -20.66 36.49
CA ALA A 660 11.14 -20.64 36.55
C ALA A 660 10.56 -19.34 37.13
N GLY A 661 11.37 -18.47 37.74
CA GLY A 661 10.97 -17.13 38.16
C GLY A 661 10.74 -16.16 36.99
N HIS A 662 11.28 -16.46 35.80
CA HIS A 662 11.01 -15.70 34.59
C HIS A 662 9.70 -16.12 33.93
N GLY A 663 8.96 -15.14 33.39
CA GLY A 663 7.72 -15.41 32.66
C GLY A 663 7.94 -16.33 31.44
N VAL A 664 7.01 -17.25 31.20
CA VAL A 664 7.10 -18.25 30.11
C VAL A 664 7.36 -17.62 28.74
N TRP A 665 6.78 -16.45 28.46
CA TRP A 665 6.99 -15.73 27.20
C TRP A 665 8.44 -15.29 26.98
N GLN A 666 9.13 -14.88 28.05
CA GLN A 666 10.53 -14.49 27.99
C GLN A 666 11.43 -15.71 27.73
N ARG A 667 11.14 -16.84 28.38
CA ARG A 667 11.84 -18.12 28.18
C ARG A 667 11.65 -18.64 26.74
N VAL A 668 10.42 -18.55 26.22
CA VAL A 668 10.10 -18.86 24.80
C VAL A 668 10.86 -17.96 23.82
N ALA A 669 10.89 -16.65 24.06
CA ALA A 669 11.63 -15.71 23.22
C ALA A 669 13.14 -15.99 23.22
N THR A 670 13.66 -16.46 24.35
CA THR A 670 15.07 -16.83 24.53
C THR A 670 15.45 -18.01 23.65
N ILE A 671 14.65 -19.09 23.65
CA ILE A 671 14.85 -20.27 22.78
C ILE A 671 14.87 -19.88 21.30
N ARG A 672 13.99 -18.96 20.88
CA ARG A 672 13.96 -18.48 19.49
C ARG A 672 15.19 -17.66 19.13
N THR A 673 15.68 -16.86 20.06
CA THR A 673 16.82 -15.96 19.87
C THR A 673 18.13 -16.72 19.66
N VAL A 674 18.34 -17.77 20.46
CA VAL A 674 19.60 -18.54 20.42
C VAL A 674 19.68 -19.53 19.28
N ALA A 675 18.57 -19.89 18.65
CA ALA A 675 18.51 -20.96 17.65
C ALA A 675 19.60 -20.84 16.56
N GLY A 676 19.78 -19.63 16.02
CA GLY A 676 20.74 -19.36 14.94
C GLY A 676 22.20 -19.16 15.38
N LEU A 677 22.52 -19.35 16.66
CA LEU A 677 23.85 -19.08 17.25
C LEU A 677 24.77 -20.31 17.22
N GLY A 678 25.01 -20.81 16.00
CA GLY A 678 25.90 -21.93 15.76
C GLY A 678 25.49 -23.23 16.49
N SER A 679 26.48 -24.09 16.76
CA SER A 679 26.26 -25.38 17.40
C SER A 679 25.73 -25.28 18.82
N ALA A 680 26.18 -24.29 19.60
CA ALA A 680 25.72 -24.07 20.97
C ALA A 680 24.22 -23.76 21.03
N GLY A 681 23.76 -22.85 20.16
CA GLY A 681 22.34 -22.51 20.04
C GLY A 681 21.48 -23.70 19.61
N ARG A 682 21.95 -24.45 18.61
CA ARG A 682 21.28 -25.68 18.15
C ARG A 682 21.17 -26.72 19.27
N GLU A 683 22.22 -26.93 20.05
CA GLU A 683 22.22 -27.90 21.13
C GLU A 683 21.26 -27.51 22.26
N LEU A 684 21.21 -26.23 22.63
CA LEU A 684 20.22 -25.74 23.59
C LEU A 684 18.78 -26.00 23.10
N VAL A 685 18.49 -25.67 21.83
CA VAL A 685 17.17 -25.93 21.24
C VAL A 685 16.84 -27.43 21.28
N ARG A 686 17.79 -28.31 20.95
CA ARG A 686 17.59 -29.77 20.97
C ARG A 686 17.27 -30.30 22.36
N ARG A 687 17.91 -29.80 23.40
CA ARG A 687 17.66 -30.19 24.80
C ARG A 687 16.24 -29.89 25.27
N HIS A 688 15.55 -28.92 24.64
CA HIS A 688 14.21 -28.50 25.02
C HIS A 688 13.08 -29.03 24.12
N LEU A 689 13.36 -29.92 23.16
CA LEU A 689 12.32 -30.45 22.25
C LEU A 689 11.21 -31.21 22.99
N ASP A 690 11.57 -31.93 24.04
CA ASP A 690 10.67 -32.72 24.86
C ASP A 690 10.42 -32.11 26.25
N ALA A 691 10.64 -30.80 26.39
CA ALA A 691 10.38 -30.12 27.66
C ALA A 691 8.93 -30.37 28.15
N PRO A 692 8.73 -30.62 29.47
CA PRO A 692 7.40 -30.88 30.01
C PRO A 692 6.47 -29.66 29.86
N GLU A 693 7.04 -28.46 29.92
CA GLU A 693 6.33 -27.22 29.64
C GLU A 693 6.04 -27.06 28.14
N VAL A 694 4.77 -27.22 27.75
CA VAL A 694 4.33 -27.17 26.34
C VAL A 694 4.84 -25.94 25.58
N PRO A 695 4.77 -24.69 26.10
CA PRO A 695 5.25 -23.52 25.36
C PRO A 695 6.75 -23.57 25.05
N ILE A 696 7.56 -24.15 25.93
CA ILE A 696 9.02 -24.29 25.78
C ILE A 696 9.33 -25.32 24.69
N ALA A 697 8.68 -26.49 24.74
CA ALA A 697 8.83 -27.53 23.72
C ALA A 697 8.38 -27.05 22.33
N GLU A 698 7.24 -26.37 22.25
CA GLU A 698 6.75 -25.79 20.99
C GLU A 698 7.67 -24.68 20.47
N ALA A 699 8.23 -23.85 21.35
CA ALA A 699 9.23 -22.86 20.97
C ALA A 699 10.49 -23.51 20.38
N ALA A 700 10.97 -24.60 20.99
CA ALA A 700 12.13 -25.35 20.51
C ALA A 700 11.87 -25.99 19.14
N LEU A 701 10.72 -26.65 18.95
CA LEU A 701 10.32 -27.22 17.66
C LEU A 701 10.24 -26.16 16.56
N GLY A 702 9.60 -25.02 16.84
CA GLY A 702 9.53 -23.90 15.90
C GLY A 702 10.89 -23.25 15.60
N ALA A 703 11.83 -23.33 16.53
CA ALA A 703 13.17 -22.75 16.43
C ALA A 703 14.16 -23.60 15.62
N LEU A 704 13.98 -24.93 15.52
CA LEU A 704 14.89 -25.84 14.82
C LEU A 704 15.26 -25.39 13.39
N VAL A 705 14.27 -24.85 12.66
CA VAL A 705 14.42 -24.39 11.27
C VAL A 705 15.12 -23.04 11.11
N HIS A 706 15.49 -22.43 12.23
CA HIS A 706 16.28 -21.22 12.34
C HIS A 706 17.70 -21.48 12.84
N THR A 707 18.04 -22.74 13.12
CA THR A 707 19.41 -23.14 13.47
C THR A 707 20.34 -23.04 12.28
N ASP A 708 21.64 -23.24 12.53
CA ASP A 708 22.66 -23.35 11.50
C ASP A 708 22.53 -24.64 10.65
N ARG A 709 21.77 -25.65 11.10
CA ARG A 709 21.48 -26.91 10.38
C ARG A 709 19.97 -27.13 10.18
N PRO A 710 19.28 -26.26 9.41
CA PRO A 710 17.86 -26.42 9.13
C PRO A 710 17.56 -27.63 8.23
N ASP A 711 18.58 -28.17 7.54
CA ASP A 711 18.55 -29.41 6.75
C ASP A 711 18.32 -30.66 7.62
N GLU A 712 18.81 -30.66 8.87
CA GLU A 712 18.64 -31.78 9.81
C GLU A 712 17.31 -31.71 10.59
N ALA A 713 16.57 -30.60 10.47
CA ALA A 713 15.37 -30.37 11.26
C ALA A 713 14.16 -31.21 10.80
N LEU A 714 14.05 -31.54 9.51
CA LEU A 714 12.84 -32.15 8.97
C LEU A 714 12.53 -33.51 9.62
N PRO A 715 13.45 -34.50 9.69
CA PRO A 715 13.15 -35.78 10.34
C PRO A 715 12.74 -35.63 11.81
N VAL A 716 13.33 -34.66 12.52
CA VAL A 716 12.98 -34.37 13.92
C VAL A 716 11.55 -33.89 14.06
N LEU A 717 11.13 -32.97 13.18
CA LEU A 717 9.79 -32.40 13.20
C LEU A 717 8.72 -33.45 12.84
N LEU A 718 9.02 -34.34 11.88
CA LEU A 718 8.07 -35.37 11.44
C LEU A 718 7.78 -36.44 12.50
N ARG A 719 8.68 -36.68 13.47
CA ARG A 719 8.39 -37.57 14.62
C ARG A 719 7.20 -37.12 15.46
N HIS A 720 6.82 -35.84 15.40
CA HIS A 720 5.68 -35.30 16.13
C HIS A 720 4.39 -35.25 15.28
N ALA A 721 4.35 -35.90 14.11
CA ALA A 721 3.20 -35.88 13.21
C ALA A 721 1.91 -36.48 13.80
N GLU A 722 2.04 -37.37 14.79
CA GLU A 722 0.92 -38.06 15.46
C GLU A 722 0.42 -37.34 16.72
N GLY A 723 1.29 -36.56 17.38
CA GLY A 723 1.02 -35.95 18.69
C GLY A 723 0.44 -34.53 18.65
N ASP A 724 0.21 -33.94 19.82
CA ASP A 724 -0.36 -32.58 19.95
C ASP A 724 0.57 -31.47 19.47
N ARG A 725 1.88 -31.71 19.50
CA ARG A 725 2.91 -30.79 19.02
C ARG A 725 2.96 -30.69 17.48
N ALA A 726 2.23 -31.54 16.75
CA ALA A 726 2.14 -31.50 15.29
C ALA A 726 1.81 -30.10 14.74
N ARG A 727 0.94 -29.35 15.44
CA ARG A 727 0.49 -28.00 15.02
C ARG A 727 1.63 -26.99 14.85
N VAL A 728 2.73 -27.16 15.60
CA VAL A 728 3.94 -26.32 15.47
C VAL A 728 4.98 -27.02 14.62
N ALA A 729 5.19 -28.32 14.83
CA ALA A 729 6.22 -29.09 14.14
C ALA A 729 6.02 -29.11 12.62
N LEU A 730 4.78 -29.34 12.15
CA LEU A 730 4.48 -29.43 10.71
C LEU A 730 4.48 -28.06 10.04
N TYR A 731 4.11 -27.00 10.76
CA TYR A 731 4.25 -25.64 10.24
C TYR A 731 5.74 -25.28 10.05
N ALA A 732 6.60 -25.67 10.99
CA ALA A 732 8.05 -25.51 10.84
C ALA A 732 8.61 -26.41 9.72
N ALA A 733 8.08 -27.63 9.53
CA ALA A 733 8.52 -28.58 8.50
C ALA A 733 8.49 -27.98 7.09
N GLY A 734 7.53 -27.11 6.79
CA GLY A 734 7.47 -26.43 5.49
C GLY A 734 8.64 -25.48 5.19
N ARG A 735 9.33 -24.99 6.22
CA ARG A 735 10.60 -24.26 6.07
C ARG A 735 11.78 -25.24 5.95
N ALA A 736 11.80 -26.29 6.77
CA ALA A 736 12.86 -27.30 6.76
C ALA A 736 12.96 -28.01 5.40
N ALA A 737 11.82 -28.38 4.80
CA ALA A 737 11.72 -29.05 3.50
C ALA A 737 12.47 -28.33 2.36
N ARG A 738 12.68 -27.01 2.45
CA ARG A 738 13.43 -26.24 1.45
C ARG A 738 14.93 -26.54 1.44
N TYR A 739 15.45 -27.07 2.53
CA TYR A 739 16.87 -27.38 2.72
C TYR A 739 17.18 -28.86 2.54
N VAL A 740 16.17 -29.70 2.31
CA VAL A 740 16.31 -31.14 2.09
C VAL A 740 16.31 -31.44 0.58
N PRO A 741 17.20 -32.34 0.10
CA PRO A 741 17.19 -32.82 -1.29
C PRO A 741 15.85 -33.46 -1.69
N PRO A 742 15.33 -33.24 -2.91
CA PRO A 742 14.11 -33.87 -3.42
C PRO A 742 14.05 -35.41 -3.25
N SER A 743 15.15 -36.11 -3.48
CA SER A 743 15.28 -37.58 -3.34
C SER A 743 14.93 -38.05 -1.93
N THR A 744 15.47 -37.36 -0.91
CA THR A 744 15.24 -37.65 0.50
C THR A 744 13.87 -37.18 0.95
N LEU A 745 13.43 -36.03 0.43
CA LEU A 745 12.15 -35.42 0.78
C LEU A 745 10.95 -36.31 0.39
N ALA A 746 11.03 -36.98 -0.76
CA ALA A 746 9.99 -37.88 -1.25
C ALA A 746 9.68 -39.01 -0.26
N GLY A 747 10.72 -39.71 0.23
CA GLY A 747 10.57 -40.77 1.23
C GLY A 747 10.02 -40.25 2.56
N LEU A 748 10.67 -39.24 3.14
CA LEU A 748 10.29 -38.72 4.47
C LEU A 748 8.84 -38.24 4.54
N LEU A 749 8.35 -37.55 3.51
CA LEU A 749 6.98 -37.06 3.47
C LEU A 749 5.98 -38.13 2.98
N GLY A 750 6.43 -39.05 2.12
CA GLY A 750 5.65 -40.21 1.70
C GLY A 750 5.27 -41.09 2.87
N ASP A 751 6.20 -41.35 3.79
CA ASP A 751 5.94 -42.11 5.01
C ASP A 751 4.84 -41.45 5.84
N VAL A 752 4.93 -40.14 6.09
CA VAL A 752 3.91 -39.40 6.85
C VAL A 752 2.57 -39.39 6.14
N LEU A 753 2.56 -39.34 4.80
CA LEU A 753 1.33 -39.32 4.00
C LEU A 753 0.55 -40.63 4.07
N HIS A 754 1.23 -41.78 4.08
CA HIS A 754 0.62 -43.12 4.09
C HIS A 754 0.37 -43.65 5.50
N THR A 755 1.13 -43.20 6.49
CA THR A 755 0.98 -43.68 7.87
C THR A 755 -0.38 -43.31 8.46
N GLY A 756 -1.15 -44.33 8.88
CA GLY A 756 -2.49 -44.17 9.46
C GLY A 756 -2.51 -43.53 10.86
N THR A 757 -1.38 -43.55 11.58
CA THR A 757 -1.24 -42.95 12.91
C THR A 757 -0.96 -41.44 12.88
N ALA A 758 -0.55 -40.89 11.73
CA ALA A 758 -0.30 -39.47 11.55
C ALA A 758 -1.62 -38.66 11.56
N LYS A 759 -1.60 -37.48 12.21
CA LYS A 759 -2.77 -36.58 12.21
C LYS A 759 -3.13 -36.16 10.78
N ILE A 760 -4.43 -36.02 10.51
CA ILE A 760 -4.96 -35.55 9.21
C ILE A 760 -4.29 -34.23 8.78
N THR A 761 -4.09 -33.30 9.71
CA THR A 761 -3.41 -32.02 9.43
C THR A 761 -1.96 -32.19 8.99
N SER A 762 -1.25 -33.18 9.56
CA SER A 762 0.12 -33.53 9.18
C SER A 762 0.18 -34.14 7.79
N ARG A 763 -0.71 -35.09 7.48
CA ARG A 763 -0.84 -35.71 6.15
C ARG A 763 -1.15 -34.68 5.06
N LYS A 764 -2.05 -33.72 5.34
CA LYS A 764 -2.36 -32.60 4.44
C LYS A 764 -1.14 -31.73 4.14
N GLU A 765 -0.34 -31.42 5.16
CA GLU A 765 0.86 -30.60 4.97
C GLU A 765 1.95 -31.39 4.23
N ALA A 766 2.13 -32.68 4.51
CA ALA A 766 3.03 -33.54 3.76
C ALA A 766 2.70 -33.56 2.26
N ALA A 767 1.42 -33.69 1.91
CA ALA A 767 0.97 -33.64 0.51
C ALA A 767 1.31 -32.31 -0.18
N ARG A 768 1.11 -31.17 0.51
CA ARG A 768 1.46 -29.84 -0.02
C ARG A 768 2.96 -29.66 -0.22
N LEU A 769 3.76 -30.16 0.71
CA LEU A 769 5.22 -30.05 0.65
C LEU A 769 5.80 -30.96 -0.44
N LEU A 770 5.26 -32.17 -0.62
CA LEU A 770 5.62 -33.06 -1.73
C LEU A 770 5.35 -32.40 -3.08
N ALA A 771 4.16 -31.83 -3.27
CA ALA A 771 3.83 -31.17 -4.53
C ALA A 771 4.71 -29.93 -4.81
N ARG A 772 5.12 -29.20 -3.77
CA ARG A 772 5.90 -27.96 -3.90
C ARG A 772 7.40 -28.18 -4.07
N HIS A 773 7.96 -29.20 -3.42
CA HIS A 773 9.41 -29.38 -3.28
C HIS A 773 9.92 -30.76 -3.71
N GLY A 774 9.04 -31.73 -3.90
CA GLY A 774 9.38 -33.09 -4.31
C GLY A 774 9.74 -33.20 -5.80
N PRO A 775 10.35 -34.33 -6.20
CA PRO A 775 10.67 -34.64 -7.60
C PRO A 775 9.39 -34.87 -8.43
N PRO A 776 9.45 -34.93 -9.77
CA PRO A 776 8.31 -35.27 -10.63
C PRO A 776 7.53 -36.52 -10.19
N SER A 777 8.24 -37.59 -9.80
CA SER A 777 7.64 -38.85 -9.31
C SER A 777 6.80 -38.69 -8.04
N ALA A 778 6.95 -37.60 -7.27
CA ALA A 778 6.11 -37.35 -6.10
C ALA A 778 4.62 -37.25 -6.44
N MET A 779 4.27 -36.95 -7.70
CA MET A 779 2.87 -36.96 -8.13
C MET A 779 2.26 -38.35 -8.21
N GLU A 780 3.07 -39.39 -8.44
CA GLU A 780 2.62 -40.79 -8.40
C GLU A 780 2.32 -41.19 -6.97
N THR A 781 3.22 -40.87 -6.02
CA THR A 781 3.00 -41.05 -4.58
C THR A 781 1.73 -40.33 -4.08
N LEU A 782 1.46 -39.12 -4.59
CA LEU A 782 0.22 -38.40 -4.27
C LEU A 782 -1.02 -39.07 -4.87
N HIS A 783 -0.91 -39.61 -6.08
CA HIS A 783 -2.01 -40.31 -6.73
C HIS A 783 -2.34 -41.62 -6.00
N GLU A 784 -1.33 -42.41 -5.63
CA GLU A 784 -1.47 -43.62 -4.81
C GLU A 784 -2.20 -43.32 -3.49
N ALA A 785 -1.71 -42.33 -2.74
CA ALA A 785 -2.34 -41.88 -1.48
C ALA A 785 -3.76 -41.32 -1.66
N TYR A 786 -4.10 -40.80 -2.85
CA TYR A 786 -5.44 -40.32 -3.16
C TYR A 786 -6.41 -41.47 -3.46
N THR A 787 -5.92 -42.50 -4.16
CA THR A 787 -6.71 -43.70 -4.52
C THR A 787 -6.89 -44.69 -3.38
N ASP A 788 -6.08 -44.59 -2.32
CA ASP A 788 -6.21 -45.38 -1.10
C ASP A 788 -7.64 -45.27 -0.53
N PRO A 789 -8.41 -46.38 -0.45
CA PRO A 789 -9.77 -46.39 0.08
C PRO A 789 -9.89 -45.82 1.50
N ASP A 790 -8.85 -45.94 2.31
CA ASP A 790 -8.83 -45.50 3.71
C ASP A 790 -8.35 -44.04 3.87
N ALA A 791 -8.03 -43.35 2.76
CA ALA A 791 -7.59 -41.96 2.79
C ALA A 791 -8.72 -41.00 3.21
N HIS A 792 -8.49 -40.25 4.28
CA HIS A 792 -9.44 -39.26 4.80
C HIS A 792 -9.76 -38.15 3.77
N ARG A 793 -11.04 -37.74 3.68
CA ARG A 793 -11.54 -36.72 2.72
C ARG A 793 -10.74 -35.42 2.68
N ASP A 794 -10.31 -34.91 3.84
CA ASP A 794 -9.51 -33.67 3.90
C ASP A 794 -8.07 -33.83 3.38
N VAL A 795 -7.52 -35.06 3.47
CA VAL A 795 -6.21 -35.38 2.89
C VAL A 795 -6.36 -35.47 1.37
N ARG A 796 -7.39 -36.16 0.88
CA ARG A 796 -7.74 -36.19 -0.55
C ARG A 796 -7.92 -34.79 -1.12
N ALA A 797 -8.68 -33.92 -0.45
CA ALA A 797 -8.85 -32.51 -0.86
C ALA A 797 -7.52 -31.72 -0.87
N ALA A 798 -6.60 -31.99 0.07
CA ALA A 798 -5.27 -31.38 0.04
C ALA A 798 -4.42 -31.89 -1.13
N ILE A 799 -4.52 -33.18 -1.47
CA ILE A 799 -3.88 -33.77 -2.65
C ILE A 799 -4.44 -33.17 -3.95
N VAL A 800 -5.77 -33.01 -4.05
CA VAL A 800 -6.42 -32.29 -5.16
C VAL A 800 -5.85 -30.87 -5.29
N SER A 801 -5.71 -30.16 -4.17
CA SER A 801 -5.10 -28.83 -4.19
C SER A 801 -3.63 -28.83 -4.61
N ALA A 802 -2.90 -29.91 -4.36
CA ALA A 802 -1.52 -30.12 -4.79
C ALA A 802 -1.44 -30.43 -6.30
N ALA A 803 -2.32 -31.28 -6.83
CA ALA A 803 -2.39 -31.63 -8.25
C ALA A 803 -2.56 -30.39 -9.16
N ARG A 804 -3.32 -29.38 -8.70
CA ARG A 804 -3.48 -28.09 -9.40
C ARG A 804 -2.16 -27.34 -9.64
N GLN A 805 -1.13 -27.59 -8.82
CA GLN A 805 0.17 -26.93 -8.94
C GLN A 805 1.08 -27.61 -9.97
N ARG A 806 0.76 -28.85 -10.42
CA ARG A 806 1.61 -29.65 -11.33
C ARG A 806 0.84 -30.27 -12.51
N LEU A 807 0.05 -29.45 -13.20
CA LEU A 807 -0.82 -29.85 -14.33
C LEU A 807 -0.12 -30.46 -15.57
N ARG A 808 1.21 -30.59 -15.55
CA ARG A 808 1.96 -31.28 -16.62
C ARG A 808 1.94 -32.80 -16.49
N THR A 809 1.64 -33.34 -15.31
CA THR A 809 1.59 -34.80 -15.09
C THR A 809 0.18 -35.33 -15.31
N GLU A 810 0.04 -36.47 -15.98
CA GLU A 810 -1.27 -37.12 -16.13
C GLU A 810 -1.84 -37.60 -14.79
N ALA A 811 -0.98 -37.94 -13.82
CA ALA A 811 -1.41 -38.21 -12.44
C ALA A 811 -2.20 -37.03 -11.82
N SER A 812 -1.81 -35.79 -12.09
CA SER A 812 -2.57 -34.61 -11.63
C SER A 812 -3.97 -34.55 -12.25
N TRP A 813 -4.09 -34.88 -13.53
CA TRP A 813 -5.37 -34.88 -14.22
C TRP A 813 -6.28 -36.04 -13.82
N ALA A 814 -5.71 -37.21 -13.52
CA ALA A 814 -6.45 -38.34 -12.94
C ALA A 814 -7.07 -37.93 -11.59
N ILE A 815 -6.26 -37.36 -10.68
CA ILE A 815 -6.74 -36.85 -9.38
C ILE A 815 -7.86 -35.82 -9.57
N LEU A 816 -7.65 -34.81 -10.42
CA LEU A 816 -8.63 -33.74 -10.65
C LEU A 816 -9.93 -34.26 -11.29
N GLY A 817 -9.82 -35.23 -12.20
CA GLY A 817 -10.93 -35.84 -12.89
C GLY A 817 -11.84 -36.64 -11.95
N THR A 818 -11.23 -37.46 -11.07
CA THR A 818 -11.92 -38.25 -10.04
C THR A 818 -12.51 -37.38 -8.93
N ALA A 819 -11.81 -36.31 -8.54
CA ALA A 819 -12.24 -35.40 -7.48
C ALA A 819 -13.58 -34.71 -7.74
N ILE A 820 -13.96 -34.53 -9.01
CA ILE A 820 -15.28 -34.00 -9.37
C ILE A 820 -16.41 -34.94 -8.93
N ASP A 821 -16.18 -36.24 -8.95
CA ASP A 821 -17.16 -37.25 -8.55
C ASP A 821 -17.02 -37.63 -7.06
N GLY A 822 -15.93 -37.21 -6.40
CA GLY A 822 -15.59 -37.46 -4.99
C GLY A 822 -16.37 -36.62 -3.95
N SER A 823 -15.77 -36.40 -2.78
CA SER A 823 -16.42 -35.70 -1.66
C SER A 823 -16.66 -34.20 -1.93
N ARG A 824 -17.48 -33.55 -1.10
CA ARG A 824 -17.73 -32.09 -1.17
C ARG A 824 -16.43 -31.28 -1.02
N GLU A 825 -15.51 -31.74 -0.17
CA GLU A 825 -14.20 -31.11 0.05
C GLU A 825 -13.29 -31.20 -1.19
N GLU A 826 -13.30 -32.35 -1.86
CA GLU A 826 -12.55 -32.57 -3.09
C GLU A 826 -13.06 -31.67 -4.22
N ARG A 827 -14.38 -31.62 -4.42
CA ARG A 827 -15.02 -30.75 -5.41
C ARG A 827 -14.71 -29.27 -5.14
N ARG A 828 -14.78 -28.82 -3.88
CA ARG A 828 -14.38 -27.46 -3.49
C ARG A 828 -12.91 -27.19 -3.81
N ALA A 829 -12.02 -28.14 -3.54
CA ALA A 829 -10.61 -28.02 -3.89
C ALA A 829 -10.39 -27.89 -5.40
N VAL A 830 -11.21 -28.50 -6.27
CA VAL A 830 -11.17 -28.24 -7.71
C VAL A 830 -11.65 -26.82 -8.04
N LEU A 831 -12.77 -26.39 -7.46
CA LEU A 831 -13.41 -25.09 -7.71
C LEU A 831 -12.63 -23.87 -7.18
N ASP A 832 -11.71 -24.07 -6.25
CA ASP A 832 -10.87 -23.00 -5.70
C ASP A 832 -9.84 -22.43 -6.71
N ALA A 833 -9.76 -22.98 -7.93
CA ALA A 833 -8.81 -22.53 -8.94
C ALA A 833 -9.29 -21.24 -9.63
N HIS A 834 -8.38 -20.27 -9.76
CA HIS A 834 -8.61 -19.07 -10.55
C HIS A 834 -7.99 -19.26 -11.95
N PRO A 835 -8.71 -19.00 -13.05
CA PRO A 835 -8.21 -19.27 -14.41
C PRO A 835 -6.85 -18.64 -14.74
N TYR A 836 -6.55 -17.45 -14.22
CA TYR A 836 -5.29 -16.75 -14.48
C TYR A 836 -4.08 -17.31 -13.71
N LEU A 837 -4.30 -18.18 -12.71
CA LEU A 837 -3.24 -18.95 -12.06
C LEU A 837 -2.95 -20.26 -12.80
N ILE A 838 -3.75 -20.61 -13.80
CA ILE A 838 -3.62 -21.81 -14.61
C ILE A 838 -2.93 -21.42 -15.93
N PRO A 839 -1.93 -22.20 -16.39
CA PRO A 839 -1.31 -22.00 -17.69
C PRO A 839 -2.37 -22.00 -18.80
N GLU A 840 -2.27 -21.09 -19.76
CA GLU A 840 -3.29 -20.87 -20.80
C GLU A 840 -3.69 -22.16 -21.54
N ARG A 841 -2.69 -22.97 -21.92
CA ARG A 841 -2.86 -24.29 -22.56
C ARG A 841 -3.74 -25.27 -21.77
N HIS A 842 -3.90 -25.09 -20.46
CA HIS A 842 -4.71 -25.97 -19.60
C HIS A 842 -6.06 -25.37 -19.22
N ARG A 843 -6.34 -24.08 -19.52
CA ARG A 843 -7.56 -23.40 -19.06
C ARG A 843 -8.83 -24.05 -19.60
N ARG A 844 -8.85 -24.44 -20.89
CA ARG A 844 -10.01 -25.14 -21.48
C ARG A 844 -10.26 -26.50 -20.83
N ARG A 845 -9.22 -27.34 -20.68
CA ARG A 845 -9.31 -28.67 -20.03
C ARG A 845 -9.75 -28.54 -18.57
N TYR A 846 -9.25 -27.55 -17.85
CA TYR A 846 -9.64 -27.30 -16.46
C TYR A 846 -11.06 -26.74 -16.34
N GLY A 847 -11.44 -25.82 -17.24
CA GLY A 847 -12.78 -25.24 -17.30
C GLY A 847 -13.88 -26.29 -17.50
N ALA A 848 -13.59 -27.36 -18.26
CA ALA A 848 -14.50 -28.50 -18.40
C ALA A 848 -14.83 -29.19 -17.06
N LEU A 849 -13.90 -29.18 -16.08
CA LEU A 849 -14.16 -29.68 -14.72
C LEU A 849 -15.15 -28.77 -13.97
N VAL A 850 -15.05 -27.46 -14.16
CA VAL A 850 -15.98 -26.47 -13.58
C VAL A 850 -17.39 -26.64 -14.16
N VAL A 851 -17.50 -26.86 -15.48
CA VAL A 851 -18.78 -27.16 -16.14
C VAL A 851 -19.39 -28.46 -15.63
N ARG A 852 -18.60 -29.52 -15.48
CA ARG A 852 -19.06 -30.78 -14.85
C ARG A 852 -19.58 -30.55 -13.43
N ALA A 853 -18.88 -29.76 -12.62
CA ALA A 853 -19.29 -29.42 -11.24
C ALA A 853 -20.63 -28.67 -11.18
N CYS A 854 -20.99 -27.90 -12.22
CA CYS A 854 -22.29 -27.24 -12.31
C CYS A 854 -23.48 -28.22 -12.47
N ARG A 855 -23.23 -29.45 -12.93
CA ARG A 855 -24.25 -30.48 -13.15
C ARG A 855 -24.36 -31.49 -12.00
N VAL A 856 -23.58 -31.31 -10.93
CA VAL A 856 -23.61 -32.20 -9.77
C VAL A 856 -24.92 -32.01 -8.99
N ALA A 857 -25.45 -33.10 -8.43
CA ALA A 857 -26.70 -33.09 -7.68
C ALA A 857 -26.63 -32.29 -6.36
N ASP A 858 -25.45 -32.20 -5.74
CA ASP A 858 -25.20 -31.42 -4.52
C ASP A 858 -25.42 -29.90 -4.77
N PRO A 859 -26.47 -29.29 -4.17
CA PRO A 859 -26.82 -27.89 -4.44
C PRO A 859 -25.74 -26.88 -4.02
N GLU A 860 -24.98 -27.15 -2.96
CA GLU A 860 -23.92 -26.26 -2.48
C GLU A 860 -22.75 -26.22 -3.46
N ILE A 861 -22.38 -27.38 -4.02
CA ILE A 861 -21.32 -27.48 -5.02
C ILE A 861 -21.77 -26.86 -6.33
N ARG A 862 -22.99 -27.18 -6.78
CA ARG A 862 -23.57 -26.58 -7.98
C ARG A 862 -23.57 -25.05 -7.88
N ARG A 863 -24.05 -24.49 -6.76
CA ARG A 863 -24.04 -23.04 -6.52
C ARG A 863 -22.63 -22.45 -6.54
N ALA A 864 -21.66 -23.10 -5.89
CA ALA A 864 -20.27 -22.66 -5.89
C ALA A 864 -19.66 -22.69 -7.30
N ALA A 865 -19.93 -23.74 -8.09
CA ALA A 865 -19.43 -23.88 -9.46
C ALA A 865 -20.02 -22.83 -10.40
N LEU A 866 -21.34 -22.61 -10.33
CA LEU A 866 -22.04 -21.59 -11.09
C LEU A 866 -21.54 -20.17 -10.75
N GLY A 867 -21.24 -19.90 -9.49
CA GLY A 867 -20.62 -18.65 -9.06
C GLY A 867 -19.22 -18.40 -9.64
N ARG A 868 -18.51 -19.45 -10.08
CA ARG A 868 -17.21 -19.36 -10.76
C ARG A 868 -17.31 -19.32 -12.28
N LEU A 869 -18.46 -19.67 -12.85
CA LEU A 869 -18.60 -19.89 -14.30
C LEU A 869 -18.24 -18.64 -15.11
N GLY A 870 -18.62 -17.45 -14.63
CA GLY A 870 -18.29 -16.18 -15.28
C GLY A 870 -16.79 -15.89 -15.37
N ASP A 871 -15.97 -16.39 -14.43
CA ASP A 871 -14.51 -16.24 -14.50
C ASP A 871 -13.88 -17.16 -15.55
N TRP A 872 -14.51 -18.31 -15.83
CA TRP A 872 -14.02 -19.33 -16.76
C TRP A 872 -14.59 -19.19 -18.17
N ALA A 873 -15.71 -18.50 -18.33
CA ALA A 873 -16.45 -18.35 -19.58
C ALA A 873 -15.60 -18.01 -20.83
N PRO A 874 -14.54 -17.17 -20.75
CA PRO A 874 -13.70 -16.89 -21.93
C PRO A 874 -13.01 -18.11 -22.56
N TRP A 875 -12.96 -19.25 -21.86
CA TRP A 875 -12.32 -20.50 -22.31
C TRP A 875 -13.30 -21.67 -22.39
N LEU A 876 -14.61 -21.41 -22.29
CA LEU A 876 -15.66 -22.42 -22.32
C LEU A 876 -16.53 -22.24 -23.57
N ASP A 877 -16.99 -23.35 -24.13
CA ASP A 877 -17.97 -23.37 -25.22
C ASP A 877 -19.34 -23.78 -24.64
N ASP A 878 -20.44 -23.27 -25.21
CA ASP A 878 -21.82 -23.72 -24.99
C ASP A 878 -22.32 -23.77 -23.53
N VAL A 879 -21.98 -22.76 -22.72
CA VAL A 879 -22.46 -22.64 -21.32
C VAL A 879 -23.79 -21.88 -21.17
N THR A 880 -24.32 -21.30 -22.26
CA THR A 880 -25.57 -20.52 -22.24
C THR A 880 -26.76 -21.34 -21.75
N ASP A 881 -26.93 -22.58 -22.21
CA ASP A 881 -28.05 -23.43 -21.77
C ASP A 881 -27.98 -23.74 -20.27
N LEU A 882 -26.79 -23.99 -19.75
CA LEU A 882 -26.56 -24.21 -18.32
C LEU A 882 -26.93 -22.97 -17.49
N VAL A 883 -26.60 -21.78 -18.01
CA VAL A 883 -26.98 -20.51 -17.39
C VAL A 883 -28.49 -20.31 -17.42
N VAL A 884 -29.13 -20.51 -18.58
CA VAL A 884 -30.59 -20.37 -18.72
C VAL A 884 -31.32 -21.37 -17.83
N GLU A 885 -30.86 -22.62 -17.76
CA GLU A 885 -31.41 -23.64 -16.85
C GLU A 885 -31.35 -23.14 -15.40
N ARG A 886 -30.20 -22.63 -14.93
CA ARG A 886 -30.10 -22.11 -13.57
C ARG A 886 -30.98 -20.91 -13.30
N LEU A 887 -31.05 -19.97 -14.24
CA LEU A 887 -31.85 -18.75 -14.09
C LEU A 887 -33.36 -19.04 -14.12
N THR A 888 -33.76 -20.14 -14.77
CA THR A 888 -35.17 -20.60 -14.85
C THR A 888 -35.56 -21.63 -13.80
N ASP A 889 -34.62 -22.18 -13.03
CA ASP A 889 -34.88 -23.08 -11.90
C ASP A 889 -35.57 -22.33 -10.74
N LEU A 890 -36.85 -22.65 -10.52
CA LEU A 890 -37.70 -22.03 -9.48
C LEU A 890 -37.70 -22.81 -8.16
N ASP A 891 -37.18 -24.04 -8.16
CA ASP A 891 -37.11 -24.89 -6.97
C ASP A 891 -35.96 -24.46 -6.05
N GLU A 892 -34.98 -23.74 -6.59
CA GLU A 892 -33.90 -23.13 -5.83
C GLU A 892 -33.95 -21.61 -5.75
N THR A 893 -33.67 -21.07 -4.54
CA THR A 893 -33.41 -19.65 -4.36
C THR A 893 -32.21 -19.20 -5.19
N LEU A 894 -32.34 -18.06 -5.87
CA LEU A 894 -31.28 -17.40 -6.62
C LEU A 894 -30.91 -16.12 -5.87
N ALA A 895 -29.67 -16.04 -5.38
CA ALA A 895 -29.16 -14.79 -4.81
C ALA A 895 -28.98 -13.76 -5.93
N GLY A 896 -29.44 -12.52 -5.72
CA GLY A 896 -29.36 -11.46 -6.72
C GLY A 896 -27.95 -11.27 -7.31
N ILE A 897 -26.95 -11.26 -6.42
CA ILE A 897 -25.53 -11.16 -6.77
C ILE A 897 -25.03 -12.23 -7.75
N ALA A 898 -25.72 -13.37 -7.89
CA ALA A 898 -25.33 -14.43 -8.81
C ALA A 898 -25.78 -14.15 -10.26
N VAL A 899 -26.83 -13.34 -10.46
CA VAL A 899 -27.38 -13.04 -11.80
C VAL A 899 -26.33 -12.41 -12.72
N PRO A 900 -25.56 -11.38 -12.30
CA PRO A 900 -24.54 -10.78 -13.15
C PRO A 900 -23.43 -11.76 -13.52
N HIS A 901 -23.00 -12.61 -12.57
CA HIS A 901 -21.96 -13.62 -12.80
C HIS A 901 -22.41 -14.69 -13.81
N LEU A 902 -23.68 -15.09 -13.76
CA LEU A 902 -24.27 -16.06 -14.68
C LEU A 902 -24.46 -15.48 -16.07
N LEU A 903 -24.97 -14.25 -16.19
CA LEU A 903 -25.13 -13.59 -17.49
C LEU A 903 -23.78 -13.30 -18.15
N ARG A 904 -22.75 -12.97 -17.36
CA ARG A 904 -21.38 -12.87 -17.86
C ARG A 904 -20.90 -14.18 -18.51
N ALA A 905 -21.33 -15.33 -18.00
CA ALA A 905 -21.00 -16.62 -18.60
C ALA A 905 -21.87 -16.96 -19.81
N GLY A 906 -23.18 -16.73 -19.73
CA GLY A 906 -24.15 -17.13 -20.77
C GLY A 906 -24.29 -16.13 -21.92
N GLY A 907 -23.72 -14.94 -21.78
CA GLY A 907 -23.89 -13.82 -22.70
C GLY A 907 -25.25 -13.11 -22.56
N ASP A 908 -25.36 -11.93 -23.17
CA ASP A 908 -26.57 -11.09 -23.09
C ASP A 908 -27.83 -11.81 -23.65
N VAL A 909 -27.65 -12.73 -24.61
CA VAL A 909 -28.73 -13.55 -25.19
C VAL A 909 -29.43 -14.44 -24.14
N ALA A 910 -28.69 -14.87 -23.11
CA ALA A 910 -29.24 -15.71 -22.05
C ALA A 910 -30.41 -15.04 -21.32
N LEU A 911 -30.39 -13.70 -21.19
CA LEU A 911 -31.46 -12.95 -20.54
C LEU A 911 -32.77 -13.07 -21.31
N GLY A 912 -32.77 -12.84 -22.62
CA GLY A 912 -33.97 -12.89 -23.46
C GLY A 912 -34.64 -14.28 -23.45
N VAL A 913 -33.84 -15.34 -23.57
CA VAL A 913 -34.33 -16.73 -23.50
C VAL A 913 -34.91 -17.03 -22.12
N THR A 914 -34.23 -16.60 -21.05
CA THR A 914 -34.68 -16.78 -19.66
C THR A 914 -36.01 -16.07 -19.40
N LEU A 915 -36.13 -14.79 -19.79
CA LEU A 915 -37.37 -14.02 -19.66
C LEU A 915 -38.51 -14.68 -20.43
N THR A 916 -38.25 -15.18 -21.63
CA THR A 916 -39.24 -15.90 -22.44
C THR A 916 -39.79 -17.13 -21.72
N ARG A 917 -38.91 -17.96 -21.17
CA ARG A 917 -39.31 -19.17 -20.42
C ARG A 917 -40.07 -18.84 -19.13
N LEU A 918 -39.62 -17.84 -18.38
CA LEU A 918 -40.26 -17.46 -17.11
C LEU A 918 -41.64 -16.82 -17.31
N VAL A 919 -41.80 -15.94 -18.30
CA VAL A 919 -43.10 -15.34 -18.60
C VAL A 919 -44.10 -16.39 -19.08
N ALA A 920 -43.66 -17.37 -19.89
CA ALA A 920 -44.51 -18.49 -20.29
C ALA A 920 -44.95 -19.35 -19.09
N ARG A 921 -44.05 -19.58 -18.13
CA ARG A 921 -44.38 -20.30 -16.88
C ARG A 921 -45.34 -19.51 -15.99
N ASP A 922 -45.15 -18.20 -15.83
CA ASP A 922 -46.07 -17.35 -15.04
C ASP A 922 -47.47 -17.30 -15.67
N ALA A 923 -47.56 -17.28 -17.00
CA ALA A 923 -48.84 -17.30 -17.70
C ALA A 923 -49.59 -18.64 -17.58
N ALA A 924 -48.86 -19.75 -17.41
CA ALA A 924 -49.41 -21.09 -17.23
C ALA A 924 -49.61 -21.48 -15.74
N ASP A 925 -49.31 -20.58 -14.81
CA ASP A 925 -49.39 -20.86 -13.37
C ASP A 925 -50.81 -20.63 -12.84
N ASP A 926 -51.59 -21.70 -12.80
CA ASP A 926 -52.94 -21.73 -12.24
C ASP A 926 -52.96 -21.79 -10.69
N ARG A 927 -51.78 -21.89 -10.04
CA ARG A 927 -51.63 -21.99 -8.58
C ARG A 927 -50.50 -21.07 -8.10
N PRO A 928 -50.74 -19.74 -8.03
CA PRO A 928 -49.70 -18.73 -7.81
C PRO A 928 -49.01 -18.77 -6.43
N GLY A 929 -49.17 -19.82 -5.64
CA GLY A 929 -48.51 -20.01 -4.35
C GLY A 929 -49.06 -19.18 -3.19
N GLY A 930 -48.52 -19.42 -1.99
CA GLY A 930 -48.77 -18.65 -0.76
C GLY A 930 -47.64 -17.67 -0.45
N PRO A 931 -47.60 -17.03 0.73
CA PRO A 931 -46.58 -16.02 1.08
C PRO A 931 -45.11 -16.45 0.85
N ASP A 932 -44.81 -17.74 1.00
CA ASP A 932 -43.46 -18.31 0.82
C ASP A 932 -43.10 -18.62 -0.64
N ALA A 933 -44.07 -18.58 -1.56
CA ALA A 933 -43.91 -18.93 -2.97
C ALA A 933 -44.86 -18.14 -3.89
N ASP A 934 -45.15 -16.88 -3.60
CA ASP A 934 -46.07 -16.04 -4.37
C ASP A 934 -45.50 -15.75 -5.77
N ARG A 935 -46.12 -16.32 -6.80
CA ARG A 935 -45.81 -16.14 -8.23
C ARG A 935 -44.31 -16.30 -8.51
N PRO A 936 -43.71 -17.49 -8.28
CA PRO A 936 -42.26 -17.65 -8.24
C PRO A 936 -41.58 -17.26 -9.56
N ALA A 937 -42.22 -17.57 -10.70
CA ALA A 937 -41.75 -17.16 -12.02
C ALA A 937 -41.73 -15.63 -12.19
N ARG A 938 -42.78 -14.94 -11.72
CA ARG A 938 -42.86 -13.47 -11.73
C ARG A 938 -41.80 -12.83 -10.86
N ARG A 939 -41.64 -13.30 -9.62
CA ARG A 939 -40.62 -12.79 -8.69
C ARG A 939 -39.21 -13.01 -9.23
N ARG A 940 -38.98 -14.11 -9.95
CA ARG A 940 -37.72 -14.34 -10.67
C ARG A 940 -37.49 -13.31 -11.77
N VAL A 941 -38.50 -12.99 -12.59
CA VAL A 941 -38.39 -11.92 -13.61
C VAL A 941 -38.06 -10.58 -12.96
N GLU A 942 -38.73 -10.20 -11.87
CA GLU A 942 -38.48 -8.95 -11.13
C GLU A 942 -37.07 -8.90 -10.50
N LEU A 943 -36.54 -10.04 -10.06
CA LEU A 943 -35.15 -10.14 -9.61
C LEU A 943 -34.19 -9.92 -10.77
N LEU A 944 -34.38 -10.63 -11.89
CA LEU A 944 -33.50 -10.53 -13.05
C LEU A 944 -33.44 -9.10 -13.61
N THR A 945 -34.58 -8.44 -13.78
CA THR A 945 -34.61 -7.07 -14.31
C THR A 945 -33.90 -6.08 -13.38
N ARG A 946 -34.03 -6.25 -12.05
CA ARG A 946 -33.34 -5.41 -11.07
C ARG A 946 -31.83 -5.62 -11.06
N GLU A 947 -31.39 -6.87 -10.98
CA GLU A 947 -29.95 -7.18 -10.89
C GLU A 947 -29.21 -6.89 -12.22
N VAL A 948 -29.89 -7.04 -13.36
CA VAL A 948 -29.34 -6.64 -14.67
C VAL A 948 -29.20 -5.12 -14.75
N ALA A 949 -30.19 -4.38 -14.28
CA ALA A 949 -30.10 -2.93 -14.20
C ALA A 949 -28.89 -2.50 -13.36
N ASP A 950 -28.75 -3.04 -12.14
CA ASP A 950 -27.63 -2.74 -11.26
C ASP A 950 -26.28 -3.10 -11.89
N TRP A 951 -26.16 -4.30 -12.47
CA TRP A 951 -24.96 -4.73 -13.18
C TRP A 951 -24.62 -3.83 -14.38
N SER A 952 -25.62 -3.37 -15.12
CA SER A 952 -25.40 -2.52 -16.30
C SER A 952 -24.76 -1.17 -15.96
N THR A 953 -24.96 -0.69 -14.72
CA THR A 953 -24.30 0.54 -14.22
C THR A 953 -22.79 0.37 -14.04
N LEU A 954 -22.32 -0.87 -13.91
CA LEU A 954 -20.91 -1.23 -13.79
C LEU A 954 -20.25 -1.54 -15.14
N ARG A 955 -21.03 -1.55 -16.23
CA ARG A 955 -20.52 -1.75 -17.60
C ARG A 955 -20.09 -0.41 -18.21
N PRO A 956 -19.00 -0.37 -18.99
CA PRO A 956 -18.58 0.81 -19.73
C PRO A 956 -19.73 1.46 -20.51
N ALA A 957 -19.73 2.79 -20.62
CA ALA A 957 -20.77 3.51 -21.35
C ALA A 957 -20.86 3.06 -22.82
N GLY A 958 -19.71 2.78 -23.46
CA GLY A 958 -19.62 2.31 -24.85
C GLY A 958 -19.99 0.83 -25.10
N ASP A 959 -20.33 0.05 -24.08
CA ASP A 959 -20.74 -1.35 -24.26
C ASP A 959 -22.04 -1.44 -25.08
N ASP A 960 -22.05 -2.36 -26.04
CA ASP A 960 -23.27 -2.72 -26.77
C ASP A 960 -24.27 -3.39 -25.82
N ARG A 961 -25.44 -2.77 -25.68
CA ARG A 961 -26.55 -3.21 -24.84
C ARG A 961 -27.77 -3.61 -25.67
N THR A 962 -27.65 -3.69 -26.99
CA THR A 962 -28.77 -3.89 -27.93
C THR A 962 -29.56 -5.15 -27.58
N THR A 963 -28.89 -6.29 -27.34
CA THR A 963 -29.56 -7.54 -26.97
C THR A 963 -30.33 -7.45 -25.65
N LEU A 964 -29.80 -6.72 -24.65
CA LEU A 964 -30.47 -6.51 -23.37
C LEU A 964 -31.68 -5.59 -23.53
N LEU A 965 -31.54 -4.53 -24.33
CA LEU A 965 -32.63 -3.61 -24.66
C LEU A 965 -33.75 -4.33 -25.42
N ASP A 966 -33.43 -5.18 -26.39
CA ASP A 966 -34.41 -5.97 -27.14
C ASP A 966 -35.16 -6.95 -26.23
N ALA A 967 -34.48 -7.56 -25.26
CA ALA A 967 -35.13 -8.39 -24.24
C ALA A 967 -36.10 -7.56 -23.37
N ALA A 968 -35.73 -6.32 -23.01
CA ALA A 968 -36.59 -5.41 -22.27
C ALA A 968 -37.80 -4.94 -23.10
N ARG A 969 -37.62 -4.63 -24.40
CA ARG A 969 -38.71 -4.30 -25.35
C ARG A 969 -39.69 -5.45 -25.49
N TRP A 970 -39.16 -6.66 -25.67
CA TRP A 970 -39.98 -7.87 -25.73
C TRP A 970 -40.79 -8.07 -24.45
N LEU A 971 -40.21 -7.79 -23.28
CA LEU A 971 -40.90 -7.89 -21.98
C LEU A 971 -41.99 -6.82 -21.82
N ALA A 972 -41.78 -5.60 -22.37
CA ALA A 972 -42.73 -4.51 -22.29
C ALA A 972 -44.09 -4.84 -22.95
N GLY A 973 -44.07 -5.66 -24.01
CA GLY A 973 -45.25 -6.16 -24.71
C GLY A 973 -46.01 -7.28 -23.99
N ARG A 974 -45.57 -7.71 -22.79
CA ARG A 974 -46.20 -8.80 -22.03
C ARG A 974 -47.12 -8.25 -20.93
N PRO A 975 -48.38 -8.74 -20.83
CA PRO A 975 -49.32 -8.30 -19.80
C PRO A 975 -48.72 -8.45 -18.39
N GLY A 976 -48.80 -7.39 -17.59
CA GLY A 976 -48.34 -7.42 -16.19
C GLY A 976 -46.84 -7.21 -15.97
N PHE A 977 -46.02 -7.04 -17.02
CA PHE A 977 -44.56 -6.86 -16.90
C PHE A 977 -44.03 -5.50 -17.37
N THR A 978 -44.88 -4.64 -17.93
CA THR A 978 -44.48 -3.32 -18.48
C THR A 978 -43.69 -2.47 -17.48
N GLY A 979 -44.05 -2.49 -16.19
CA GLY A 979 -43.34 -1.69 -15.18
C GLY A 979 -41.90 -2.13 -14.96
N ALA A 980 -41.66 -3.45 -14.92
CA ALA A 980 -40.31 -4.00 -14.82
C ALA A 980 -39.50 -3.75 -16.11
N ALA A 981 -40.13 -3.89 -17.27
CA ALA A 981 -39.52 -3.64 -18.58
C ALA A 981 -39.11 -2.17 -18.76
N VAL A 982 -40.01 -1.23 -18.42
CA VAL A 982 -39.75 0.22 -18.46
C VAL A 982 -38.60 0.61 -17.54
N GLY A 983 -38.57 0.07 -16.31
CA GLY A 983 -37.44 0.29 -15.40
C GLY A 983 -36.11 -0.19 -16.00
N LEU A 984 -36.11 -1.40 -16.59
CA LEU A 984 -34.92 -1.95 -17.24
C LEU A 984 -34.49 -1.14 -18.48
N LEU A 985 -35.42 -0.64 -19.29
CA LEU A 985 -35.14 0.22 -20.45
C LEU A 985 -34.48 1.55 -20.05
N VAL A 986 -34.90 2.15 -18.93
CA VAL A 986 -34.29 3.37 -18.41
C VAL A 986 -32.85 3.11 -17.95
N ASP A 987 -32.62 2.02 -17.23
CA ASP A 987 -31.28 1.75 -16.67
C ASP A 987 -30.28 1.29 -17.72
N LEU A 988 -30.72 0.47 -18.68
CA LEU A 988 -29.90 0.02 -19.81
C LEU A 988 -29.67 1.13 -20.85
N GLY A 989 -30.62 2.04 -21.03
CA GLY A 989 -30.56 3.11 -22.01
C GLY A 989 -29.57 4.22 -21.66
N ARG A 990 -29.26 5.09 -22.63
CA ARG A 990 -28.41 6.28 -22.45
C ARG A 990 -29.24 7.57 -22.33
N LEU A 991 -30.49 7.44 -21.89
CA LEU A 991 -31.52 8.50 -21.85
C LEU A 991 -31.94 9.01 -23.25
N ASP A 992 -31.46 8.40 -24.32
CA ASP A 992 -31.82 8.65 -25.72
C ASP A 992 -33.09 7.90 -26.14
N ASN A 993 -33.46 6.83 -25.42
CA ASN A 993 -34.67 6.05 -25.61
C ASN A 993 -35.88 6.57 -24.81
N LEU A 994 -35.79 7.73 -24.15
CA LEU A 994 -36.85 8.20 -23.26
C LEU A 994 -38.19 8.50 -23.96
N ASP A 995 -38.17 8.81 -25.26
CA ASP A 995 -39.39 8.98 -26.05
C ASP A 995 -40.17 7.66 -26.21
N GLU A 996 -39.46 6.56 -26.49
CA GLU A 996 -40.00 5.19 -26.49
C GLU A 996 -40.58 4.83 -25.12
N VAL A 997 -39.82 5.12 -24.05
CA VAL A 997 -40.24 4.85 -22.67
C VAL A 997 -41.48 5.65 -22.27
N ALA A 998 -41.58 6.92 -22.70
CA ALA A 998 -42.76 7.75 -22.47
C ALA A 998 -43.99 7.17 -23.18
N GLY A 999 -43.82 6.66 -24.41
CA GLY A 999 -44.87 5.94 -25.15
C GLY A 999 -45.40 4.72 -24.39
N LEU A 1000 -44.52 3.93 -23.76
CA LEU A 1000 -44.92 2.78 -22.92
C LEU A 1000 -45.65 3.15 -21.63
N CYS A 1001 -45.52 4.41 -21.19
CA CYS A 1001 -46.20 4.95 -20.00
C CYS A 1001 -47.54 5.63 -20.33
N ALA A 1002 -47.92 5.73 -21.61
CA ALA A 1002 -49.15 6.40 -22.03
C ALA A 1002 -50.39 5.80 -21.35
N GLY A 1003 -51.23 6.65 -20.76
CA GLY A 1003 -52.42 6.22 -20.01
C GLY A 1003 -52.14 5.55 -18.66
N ARG A 1004 -50.90 5.61 -18.14
CA ARG A 1004 -50.50 4.95 -16.88
C ARG A 1004 -49.80 5.92 -15.91
N PRO A 1005 -50.54 6.81 -15.23
CA PRO A 1005 -49.99 7.88 -14.38
C PRO A 1005 -48.98 7.39 -13.32
N VAL A 1006 -49.32 6.33 -12.57
CA VAL A 1006 -48.44 5.79 -11.51
C VAL A 1006 -47.11 5.26 -12.07
N LEU A 1007 -47.13 4.67 -13.28
CA LEU A 1007 -45.91 4.20 -13.93
C LEU A 1007 -45.07 5.39 -14.42
N ALA A 1008 -45.70 6.42 -14.98
CA ALA A 1008 -45.02 7.64 -15.42
C ALA A 1008 -44.27 8.32 -14.26
N THR A 1009 -44.89 8.50 -13.10
CA THR A 1009 -44.24 9.11 -11.92
C THR A 1009 -43.03 8.31 -11.45
N ARG A 1010 -43.17 6.99 -11.23
CA ARG A 1010 -42.05 6.13 -10.78
C ARG A 1010 -40.91 6.09 -11.80
N THR A 1011 -41.26 6.14 -13.09
CA THR A 1011 -40.26 6.15 -14.16
C THR A 1011 -39.54 7.49 -14.22
N ALA A 1012 -40.22 8.61 -13.97
CA ALA A 1012 -39.60 9.93 -13.89
C ALA A 1012 -38.58 10.03 -12.75
N GLU A 1013 -38.93 9.49 -11.57
CA GLU A 1013 -37.99 9.37 -10.43
C GLU A 1013 -36.75 8.57 -10.83
N ARG A 1014 -36.95 7.39 -11.45
CA ARG A 1014 -35.86 6.52 -11.93
C ARG A 1014 -35.00 7.17 -13.01
N VAL A 1015 -35.58 7.96 -13.92
CA VAL A 1015 -34.84 8.75 -14.92
C VAL A 1015 -33.94 9.77 -14.21
N GLY A 1016 -34.46 10.45 -13.19
CA GLY A 1016 -33.69 11.36 -12.35
C GLY A 1016 -32.55 10.67 -11.60
N ASP A 1017 -32.83 9.51 -10.98
CA ASP A 1017 -31.82 8.68 -10.30
C ASP A 1017 -30.75 8.19 -11.28
N ARG A 1018 -31.17 7.73 -12.47
CA ARG A 1018 -30.28 7.25 -13.50
C ARG A 1018 -29.34 8.35 -13.96
N LEU A 1019 -29.85 9.55 -14.25
CA LEU A 1019 -29.02 10.70 -14.62
C LEU A 1019 -28.00 11.04 -13.53
N ARG A 1020 -28.39 10.99 -12.25
CA ARG A 1020 -27.45 11.19 -11.12
C ARG A 1020 -26.41 10.08 -10.99
N ALA A 1021 -26.79 8.84 -11.31
CA ALA A 1021 -25.94 7.66 -11.22
C ALA A 1021 -25.02 7.50 -12.44
N LEU A 1022 -25.25 8.24 -13.54
CA LEU A 1022 -24.38 8.17 -14.70
C LEU A 1022 -22.96 8.63 -14.33
N PRO A 1023 -21.92 7.84 -14.68
CA PRO A 1023 -20.52 8.21 -14.41
C PRO A 1023 -20.09 9.49 -15.12
N GLU A 1024 -20.76 9.80 -16.23
CA GLU A 1024 -20.57 10.99 -17.04
C GLU A 1024 -21.93 11.61 -17.36
N TRP A 1025 -22.00 12.93 -17.26
CA TRP A 1025 -23.20 13.66 -17.65
C TRP A 1025 -23.30 13.68 -19.17
N PRO A 1026 -24.48 13.41 -19.75
CA PRO A 1026 -24.71 13.62 -21.16
C PRO A 1026 -24.37 15.06 -21.54
N ASP A 1027 -23.92 15.25 -22.79
CA ASP A 1027 -23.64 16.58 -23.32
C ASP A 1027 -24.81 17.53 -23.00
N PRO A 1028 -24.55 18.70 -22.37
CA PRO A 1028 -25.63 19.56 -21.88
C PRO A 1028 -26.60 20.01 -22.97
N VAL A 1029 -26.11 20.20 -24.20
CA VAL A 1029 -26.95 20.60 -25.34
C VAL A 1029 -27.86 19.44 -25.76
N THR A 1030 -27.29 18.24 -25.86
CA THR A 1030 -28.02 17.01 -26.18
C THR A 1030 -29.07 16.70 -25.12
N LEU A 1031 -28.70 16.78 -23.84
CA LEU A 1031 -29.61 16.51 -22.72
C LEU A 1031 -30.75 17.54 -22.66
N ALA A 1032 -30.44 18.82 -22.86
CA ALA A 1032 -31.44 19.87 -22.94
C ALA A 1032 -32.36 19.68 -24.16
N GLY A 1033 -31.81 19.24 -25.30
CA GLY A 1033 -32.57 18.88 -26.49
C GLY A 1033 -33.54 17.72 -26.23
N THR A 1034 -33.06 16.64 -25.58
CA THR A 1034 -33.91 15.51 -25.17
C THR A 1034 -35.01 15.95 -24.22
N ALA A 1035 -34.69 16.76 -23.21
CA ALA A 1035 -35.68 17.26 -22.25
C ALA A 1035 -36.71 18.20 -22.90
N ALA A 1036 -36.29 19.04 -23.85
CA ALA A 1036 -37.18 19.89 -24.64
C ALA A 1036 -38.09 19.07 -25.56
N GLY A 1037 -37.57 18.02 -26.21
CA GLY A 1037 -38.37 17.09 -27.02
C GLY A 1037 -39.43 16.39 -26.19
N LEU A 1038 -39.08 15.90 -25.00
CA LEU A 1038 -40.01 15.28 -24.06
C LEU A 1038 -41.08 16.26 -23.55
N ALA A 1039 -40.71 17.50 -23.24
CA ALA A 1039 -41.65 18.55 -22.87
C ALA A 1039 -42.62 18.90 -24.02
N GLY A 1040 -42.15 18.84 -25.27
CA GLY A 1040 -42.94 19.12 -26.46
C GLY A 1040 -44.02 18.08 -26.78
N ARG A 1041 -43.94 16.87 -26.21
CA ARG A 1041 -44.97 15.82 -26.38
C ARG A 1041 -46.33 16.23 -25.81
N GLY A 1042 -46.34 17.06 -24.76
CA GLY A 1042 -47.55 17.54 -24.10
C GLY A 1042 -48.28 16.50 -23.24
N ASP A 1043 -47.80 15.25 -23.19
CA ASP A 1043 -48.36 14.19 -22.35
C ASP A 1043 -47.72 14.17 -20.94
N LEU A 1044 -48.41 13.55 -19.98
CA LEU A 1044 -47.97 13.45 -18.58
C LEU A 1044 -46.57 12.82 -18.43
N ALA A 1045 -46.27 11.74 -19.17
CA ALA A 1045 -45.01 11.01 -19.01
C ALA A 1045 -43.81 11.81 -19.55
N GLY A 1046 -43.93 12.36 -20.76
CA GLY A 1046 -42.94 13.24 -21.37
C GLY A 1046 -42.67 14.47 -20.50
N GLY A 1047 -43.73 15.11 -19.99
CA GLY A 1047 -43.62 16.26 -19.10
C GLY A 1047 -42.88 15.93 -17.79
N LEU A 1048 -43.24 14.84 -17.10
CA LEU A 1048 -42.56 14.43 -15.86
C LEU A 1048 -41.09 14.05 -16.09
N PHE A 1049 -40.76 13.37 -17.20
CA PHE A 1049 -39.38 13.03 -17.54
C PHE A 1049 -38.57 14.31 -17.82
N ALA A 1050 -39.16 15.26 -18.55
CA ALA A 1050 -38.54 16.55 -18.81
C ALA A 1050 -38.28 17.34 -17.52
N VAL A 1051 -39.20 17.32 -16.54
CA VAL A 1051 -38.96 17.92 -15.21
C VAL A 1051 -37.81 17.24 -14.48
N ALA A 1052 -37.75 15.90 -14.48
CA ALA A 1052 -36.67 15.15 -13.84
C ALA A 1052 -35.29 15.49 -14.43
N LEU A 1053 -35.20 15.68 -15.74
CA LEU A 1053 -33.98 16.14 -16.40
C LEU A 1053 -33.69 17.62 -16.07
N ALA A 1054 -34.70 18.50 -16.11
CA ALA A 1054 -34.55 19.94 -15.88
C ALA A 1054 -34.05 20.31 -14.47
N ARG A 1055 -34.33 19.48 -13.44
CA ARG A 1055 -33.79 19.65 -12.06
C ARG A 1055 -32.27 19.80 -12.02
N HIS A 1056 -31.57 19.25 -12.99
CA HIS A 1056 -30.12 19.27 -13.09
C HIS A 1056 -29.56 20.59 -13.67
N GLY A 1057 -30.43 21.50 -14.13
CA GLY A 1057 -30.06 22.85 -14.57
C GLY A 1057 -29.30 23.66 -13.51
N SER A 1058 -29.48 23.33 -12.22
CA SER A 1058 -28.74 23.91 -11.09
C SER A 1058 -27.22 23.71 -11.19
N ALA A 1059 -26.74 22.56 -11.70
CA ALA A 1059 -25.32 22.30 -11.92
C ALA A 1059 -24.70 23.21 -13.01
N PHE A 1060 -25.54 23.79 -13.86
CA PHE A 1060 -25.16 24.75 -14.89
C PHE A 1060 -25.46 26.21 -14.51
N GLY A 1061 -25.87 26.45 -13.25
CA GLY A 1061 -26.26 27.79 -12.77
C GLY A 1061 -27.51 28.34 -13.46
N TRP A 1062 -28.40 27.46 -13.95
CA TRP A 1062 -29.63 27.85 -14.66
C TRP A 1062 -29.38 28.73 -15.88
N LYS A 1063 -28.30 28.51 -16.62
CA LYS A 1063 -28.07 29.15 -17.93
C LYS A 1063 -29.12 28.67 -18.95
N ALA A 1064 -29.47 29.52 -19.94
CA ALA A 1064 -30.24 29.04 -21.09
C ALA A 1064 -29.48 27.89 -21.78
N PRO A 1065 -30.15 26.78 -22.18
CA PRO A 1065 -31.60 26.60 -22.32
C PRO A 1065 -32.35 26.08 -21.07
N TRP A 1066 -31.66 25.72 -19.97
CA TRP A 1066 -32.28 25.04 -18.81
C TRP A 1066 -33.37 25.87 -18.10
N ARG A 1067 -33.13 27.17 -17.96
CA ARG A 1067 -34.10 28.11 -17.36
C ARG A 1067 -35.37 28.22 -18.18
N ASP A 1068 -35.23 28.28 -19.50
CA ASP A 1068 -36.34 28.43 -20.44
C ASP A 1068 -37.17 27.15 -20.47
N LEU A 1069 -36.51 25.98 -20.47
CA LEU A 1069 -37.14 24.67 -20.34
C LEU A 1069 -37.99 24.56 -19.07
N LEU A 1070 -37.45 24.90 -17.90
CA LEU A 1070 -38.21 24.83 -16.64
C LEU A 1070 -39.39 25.81 -16.63
N THR A 1071 -39.19 27.02 -17.17
CA THR A 1071 -40.26 28.03 -17.30
C THR A 1071 -41.36 27.56 -18.24
N GLY A 1072 -41.02 26.87 -19.33
CA GLY A 1072 -41.97 26.21 -20.22
C GLY A 1072 -42.76 25.10 -19.53
N LEU A 1073 -42.08 24.24 -18.75
CA LEU A 1073 -42.71 23.14 -18.00
C LEU A 1073 -43.71 23.65 -16.93
N ARG A 1074 -43.47 24.81 -16.32
CA ARG A 1074 -44.44 25.47 -15.41
C ARG A 1074 -45.74 25.93 -16.10
N ARG A 1075 -45.75 25.95 -17.44
CA ARG A 1075 -46.91 26.26 -18.30
C ARG A 1075 -47.39 25.04 -19.09
N HIS A 1076 -46.94 23.84 -18.73
CA HIS A 1076 -47.31 22.59 -19.41
C HIS A 1076 -48.84 22.36 -19.36
N PRO A 1077 -49.47 21.76 -20.38
CA PRO A 1077 -50.92 21.52 -20.41
C PRO A 1077 -51.41 20.63 -19.24
N ASP A 1078 -50.61 19.63 -18.87
CA ASP A 1078 -50.89 18.74 -17.74
C ASP A 1078 -50.65 19.42 -16.38
N ALA A 1079 -51.57 19.25 -15.42
CA ALA A 1079 -51.52 19.91 -14.11
C ALA A 1079 -50.44 19.35 -13.18
N ASP A 1080 -50.22 18.03 -13.19
CA ASP A 1080 -49.25 17.39 -12.29
C ASP A 1080 -47.81 17.74 -12.72
N VAL A 1081 -47.57 17.86 -14.03
CA VAL A 1081 -46.28 18.34 -14.57
C VAL A 1081 -45.98 19.76 -14.10
N ARG A 1082 -46.99 20.65 -14.07
CA ARG A 1082 -46.79 22.03 -13.58
C ARG A 1082 -46.42 22.03 -12.11
N GLU A 1083 -47.12 21.27 -11.27
CA GLU A 1083 -46.84 21.17 -9.83
C GLU A 1083 -45.40 20.70 -9.58
N GLU A 1084 -44.97 19.63 -10.25
CA GLU A 1084 -43.60 19.11 -10.14
C GLU A 1084 -42.55 20.10 -10.66
N ALA A 1085 -42.87 20.90 -11.68
CA ALA A 1085 -42.00 21.96 -12.19
C ALA A 1085 -41.93 23.19 -11.25
N TYR A 1086 -42.98 23.48 -10.49
CA TYR A 1086 -42.97 24.52 -9.45
C TYR A 1086 -42.16 24.09 -8.22
N ALA A 1087 -42.11 22.79 -7.91
CA ALA A 1087 -41.27 22.25 -6.83
C ALA A 1087 -39.75 22.39 -7.09
N VAL A 1088 -39.33 22.67 -8.33
CA VAL A 1088 -37.92 22.90 -8.67
C VAL A 1088 -37.52 24.35 -8.37
N ASP A 1089 -36.65 24.53 -7.39
CA ASP A 1089 -36.11 25.83 -7.01
C ASP A 1089 -34.92 26.24 -7.89
N MET A 1090 -34.91 27.50 -8.35
CA MET A 1090 -33.83 28.10 -9.12
C MET A 1090 -32.88 28.99 -8.30
N SER A 1091 -33.14 29.16 -7.00
CA SER A 1091 -32.47 30.15 -6.13
C SER A 1091 -31.04 29.81 -5.69
#